data_AF-A0AAV9M7S9-F1
#
_entry.id   AF-A0AAV9M7S9-F1
#
_cell.length_a   1.000
_cell.length_b   1.000
_cell.length_c   1.000
_cell.angle_alpha   90.00
_cell.angle_beta   90.00
_cell.angle_gamma   90.00
#
_symmetry.space_group_name_H-M   'P 1'
#
loop_
_entity.id
_entity.type
_entity.pdbx_description
1 polymer ?
#
loop_
_entity_poly.entity_id
_entity_poly.type
_entity_poly.pdbx_seq_one_letter_code
_entity_poly.pdbx_strand_id
1 'polypeptide(L)'
;MDSMHLSHCYSALNVKKRQPQIKISKQFNVVHQISHRSVRNLTLLPTRNLGFFMDRRVKGIVCGVSSVETRENQNKGKNKNNSESSSEKVQLRFRLDHQVEYGEHIAVLGSAKELGSWKKNIMMDWTENGWIGELEIRSGETLEYKFVIVGKDKKMLWENGSNRILKLPEGGSFELVCQWNVTDEPVNLLPLDSFEAEKVIEETSENGAKITSQAAVPDVVTSPFVEQWQGRAASFVRSNDQLDSDKNRKWDTSGLTGISLKLVEGDKNARNWWRKLEVVRELVVENMDTSHRLEALTYAAVYLKWINTGQIPCLEDGGHHRPNRHAEISRLIFREVEKVLSRRDTTLQEILVIRKMQPCLPSFKAEFTASVPLTRIRDIAHRNDIPHDLKQVIKHTIQNKLHRNAGPEDLVSTEAMLERITKQPGQYSEAFVEQFKIFHNELKDFFNAGSLDEQLESIRESLDGSSLSMLSSFLESKKELVRLDEKHNVSETERTGILVRTINSLNALREVIAKGLESGLRNDAPDASIAMRQKWRLCEIGLEDYAFVLLSRFVNAVEALGGADWLAENVTVKNVSSWNDPIGALTVGIQQLGISGWKPEECKAVGNELLSWKERGISEIEGSEDGKTIWALRLKATLDRSRRLTEEYSETLLQIFPEKVQILGKSLGIPENTVRTFTEAEIRAGVVFQVSKLATLLLKAVRRTIGSSGWDVLVPGDAFGELIQVDRIIPGTLPSSATGPVILVVNKADGDEEVTAAGSNISGVVLLQELPHLSHLGVRARQEKVVFVTCDDDDKVSDVRQLLGKYVRLEASSTGVKLTASSSEKAGGVSPNKLPSSNTSSAGATSSDSSASSIAVKSSQVKEVGPTRGVIPLVDADRQTSGAKAASCAQLASLATASTKVYSDHGAPASFNVPAGAVIPFGSMETALETNKLMETFTLLVEQIETAEIDGSELDKHCEDLQKLISSLLPGQDVIESLGEVFPSNARLIVRSSANVEDLAGMSAAGLYDSIPNVSPSDPIRFGHAVARVWASLYTRRAVLSRRAAGVSQKDATMAVLVQEMLSPDLSFVLHTLSPTDNNHNFIEAEIAPGLGETLASGTRGTPWRLSSGKFDDTVRTLAFANFSEEMVVGGNSPADGEVILLTVDYSKKPLTIDPIFRRQLGQRLGAVGFYLERKFGSPQDVEGCLVGNKIFIVQSRPQPQ
;
A
#
# COMPACT_ATOMS: atom_id res chain seq x y z
N MET A 1 59.99 -5.47 2.87
CA MET A 1 60.79 -4.34 2.39
C MET A 1 59.88 -3.44 1.57
N ASP A 2 59.38 -2.42 2.27
CA ASP A 2 59.48 -1.01 1.89
C ASP A 2 58.70 -0.44 0.70
N SER A 3 58.07 0.71 1.01
CA SER A 3 57.94 1.89 0.15
C SER A 3 56.85 1.92 -0.93
N MET A 4 56.15 3.03 -1.19
CA MET A 4 55.54 4.09 -0.34
C MET A 4 54.85 5.10 -1.28
N HIS A 5 53.95 5.90 -0.73
CA HIS A 5 53.50 7.24 -1.15
C HIS A 5 53.82 7.80 -2.56
N LEU A 6 52.77 8.27 -3.25
CA LEU A 6 52.42 9.69 -3.47
C LEU A 6 51.12 9.70 -4.31
N SER A 7 49.95 10.21 -3.89
CA SER A 7 49.54 11.41 -3.14
C SER A 7 49.53 12.71 -3.97
N HIS A 8 48.37 13.40 -3.94
CA HIS A 8 48.10 14.76 -4.45
C HIS A 8 48.19 14.98 -6.00
N CYS A 9 47.44 15.90 -6.63
CA CYS A 9 46.31 16.71 -6.17
C CYS A 9 45.44 17.28 -7.33
N TYR A 10 44.16 17.54 -7.01
CA TYR A 10 43.33 18.69 -7.41
C TYR A 10 43.11 19.11 -8.89
N SER A 11 41.81 19.13 -9.23
CA SER A 11 41.05 20.25 -9.82
C SER A 11 41.28 20.73 -11.28
N ALA A 12 40.34 20.27 -12.13
CA ALA A 12 39.20 21.09 -12.59
C ALA A 12 39.24 21.89 -13.93
N LEU A 13 38.06 21.87 -14.55
CA LEU A 13 37.41 22.86 -15.43
C LEU A 13 37.81 23.00 -16.92
N ASN A 14 36.74 22.89 -17.73
CA ASN A 14 36.35 23.79 -18.82
C ASN A 14 36.63 23.46 -20.32
N VAL A 15 35.58 22.86 -20.94
CA VAL A 15 34.67 23.55 -21.89
C VAL A 15 34.88 23.46 -23.42
N LYS A 16 33.76 23.11 -24.09
CA LYS A 16 33.31 23.34 -25.50
C LYS A 16 33.89 22.51 -26.67
N LYS A 17 32.97 21.67 -27.19
CA LYS A 17 32.52 21.58 -28.61
C LYS A 17 33.56 21.36 -29.72
N ARG A 18 33.37 20.25 -30.47
CA ARG A 18 32.85 20.27 -31.86
C ARG A 18 32.49 18.85 -32.35
N GLN A 19 31.40 18.73 -33.13
CA GLN A 19 31.23 17.63 -34.10
C GLN A 19 31.98 17.98 -35.40
N PRO A 20 32.23 17.00 -36.28
CA PRO A 20 31.42 16.96 -37.50
C PRO A 20 30.96 15.55 -37.93
N GLN A 21 29.95 15.50 -38.81
CA GLN A 21 29.57 14.30 -39.58
C GLN A 21 30.53 14.05 -40.76
N ILE A 22 30.55 12.84 -41.31
CA ILE A 22 30.73 12.57 -42.76
C ILE A 22 30.23 11.15 -43.14
N LYS A 23 30.08 10.87 -44.45
CA LYS A 23 29.17 9.86 -45.02
C LYS A 23 29.80 8.54 -45.54
N ILE A 24 29.08 7.44 -45.32
CA ILE A 24 28.64 6.38 -46.27
C ILE A 24 29.68 5.73 -47.21
N SER A 25 29.91 4.41 -47.05
CA SER A 25 30.43 3.46 -48.06
C SER A 25 30.37 1.99 -47.57
N LYS A 26 30.13 0.92 -48.37
CA LYS A 26 29.48 0.75 -49.71
C LYS A 26 29.40 -0.76 -50.12
N GLN A 27 28.25 -1.27 -50.63
CA GLN A 27 28.08 -2.57 -51.35
C GLN A 27 28.39 -3.86 -50.52
N PHE A 28 28.01 -5.13 -50.83
CA PHE A 28 27.29 -5.88 -51.90
C PHE A 28 26.84 -7.26 -51.27
N ASN A 29 26.13 -8.28 -51.83
CA ASN A 29 25.54 -8.59 -53.15
C ASN A 29 24.44 -9.72 -53.09
N VAL A 30 23.73 -9.95 -54.21
CA VAL A 30 23.21 -11.20 -54.88
C VAL A 30 23.17 -12.55 -54.09
N VAL A 31 22.08 -13.36 -54.12
CA VAL A 31 21.71 -14.43 -55.12
C VAL A 31 20.17 -14.67 -55.25
N HIS A 32 19.71 -15.16 -56.42
CA HIS A 32 18.31 -15.50 -56.81
C HIS A 32 17.94 -17.00 -56.71
N GLN A 33 16.65 -17.32 -56.44
CA GLN A 33 15.72 -18.22 -57.19
C GLN A 33 14.44 -18.44 -56.32
N ILE A 34 13.16 -18.33 -56.74
CA ILE A 34 12.36 -18.66 -57.94
C ILE A 34 11.79 -20.10 -57.97
N SER A 35 10.52 -20.25 -57.55
CA SER A 35 9.42 -20.89 -58.32
C SER A 35 8.06 -20.51 -57.67
N HIS A 36 7.07 -19.99 -58.39
CA HIS A 36 5.89 -20.69 -58.95
C HIS A 36 5.16 -21.64 -57.98
N ARG A 37 3.82 -21.61 -57.82
CA ARG A 37 2.78 -21.55 -58.87
C ARG A 37 1.45 -20.93 -58.36
N SER A 38 0.55 -20.58 -59.29
CA SER A 38 -0.87 -20.23 -59.06
C SER A 38 -1.79 -21.22 -59.79
N VAL A 39 -3.07 -21.38 -59.39
CA VAL A 39 -4.27 -21.55 -60.29
C VAL A 39 -5.59 -21.90 -59.54
N ARG A 40 -6.63 -21.07 -59.77
CA ARG A 40 -8.12 -21.28 -59.87
C ARG A 40 -8.96 -22.11 -58.86
N ASN A 41 -10.00 -21.43 -58.35
CA ASN A 41 -11.47 -21.70 -58.36
C ASN A 41 -12.05 -23.14 -58.42
N LEU A 42 -13.09 -23.41 -57.60
CA LEU A 42 -14.47 -23.92 -57.93
C LEU A 42 -15.29 -23.97 -56.59
N THR A 43 -16.38 -23.22 -56.33
CA THR A 43 -17.82 -23.32 -56.68
C THR A 43 -18.72 -24.36 -55.96
N LEU A 44 -19.84 -23.86 -55.39
CA LEU A 44 -21.18 -24.49 -55.17
C LEU A 44 -21.45 -25.51 -54.01
N LEU A 45 -22.27 -25.07 -53.03
CA LEU A 45 -23.67 -25.51 -52.71
C LEU A 45 -24.13 -26.99 -52.88
N PRO A 46 -25.23 -27.47 -52.21
CA PRO A 46 -25.78 -27.14 -50.86
C PRO A 46 -26.54 -28.29 -50.12
N THR A 47 -27.26 -27.94 -49.02
CA THR A 47 -28.54 -28.52 -48.49
C THR A 47 -28.66 -29.89 -47.76
N ARG A 48 -29.55 -29.88 -46.73
CA ARG A 48 -30.55 -30.93 -46.33
C ARG A 48 -30.01 -32.20 -45.58
N ASN A 49 -30.79 -32.94 -44.76
CA ASN A 49 -32.18 -32.79 -44.24
C ASN A 49 -32.48 -33.69 -43.00
N LEU A 50 -33.61 -33.40 -42.30
CA LEU A 50 -34.47 -34.28 -41.46
C LEU A 50 -33.88 -34.99 -40.21
N GLY A 51 -34.67 -35.26 -39.14
CA GLY A 51 -36.01 -34.75 -38.78
C GLY A 51 -36.94 -35.72 -38.02
N PHE A 52 -38.10 -35.21 -37.56
CA PHE A 52 -39.30 -35.90 -37.03
C PHE A 52 -39.19 -36.64 -35.66
N PHE A 53 -40.26 -37.06 -34.95
CA PHE A 53 -41.75 -37.01 -35.11
C PHE A 53 -42.36 -36.31 -33.85
N MET A 54 -43.38 -35.40 -33.91
CA MET A 54 -44.86 -35.63 -33.87
C MET A 54 -45.39 -36.10 -32.48
N ASP A 55 -46.60 -35.84 -31.96
CA ASP A 55 -47.86 -35.15 -32.33
C ASP A 55 -48.51 -34.64 -30.98
N ARG A 56 -49.78 -34.25 -30.70
CA ARG A 56 -51.09 -34.17 -31.39
C ARG A 56 -51.99 -33.04 -30.78
N ARG A 57 -53.07 -32.72 -31.50
CA ARG A 57 -54.20 -31.78 -31.27
C ARG A 57 -55.10 -32.11 -30.04
N VAL A 58 -55.96 -31.17 -29.61
CA VAL A 58 -57.46 -31.19 -29.76
C VAL A 58 -58.10 -29.83 -29.31
N LYS A 59 -59.41 -29.60 -29.59
CA LYS A 59 -60.15 -28.32 -29.47
C LYS A 59 -61.21 -28.28 -28.33
N GLY A 60 -61.52 -27.09 -27.80
CA GLY A 60 -62.84 -26.68 -27.28
C GLY A 60 -63.25 -27.18 -25.87
N ILE A 61 -64.42 -26.82 -25.29
CA ILE A 61 -65.47 -25.83 -25.67
C ILE A 61 -66.47 -25.55 -24.49
N VAL A 62 -67.01 -24.32 -24.34
CA VAL A 62 -68.33 -23.92 -23.71
C VAL A 62 -68.63 -24.00 -22.17
N CYS A 63 -69.15 -22.85 -21.65
CA CYS A 63 -70.14 -22.50 -20.57
C CYS A 63 -70.37 -23.24 -19.21
N GLY A 64 -70.79 -22.42 -18.21
CA GLY A 64 -71.48 -22.75 -16.93
C GLY A 64 -71.00 -21.84 -15.76
N VAL A 65 -71.75 -21.01 -15.00
CA VAL A 65 -73.15 -20.93 -14.48
C VAL A 65 -73.41 -21.95 -13.34
N SER A 66 -73.90 -21.62 -12.12
CA SER A 66 -74.39 -20.37 -11.44
C SER A 66 -73.73 -20.22 -10.03
N SER A 67 -74.13 -19.42 -9.01
CA SER A 67 -75.41 -18.92 -8.43
C SER A 67 -75.23 -17.54 -7.73
N VAL A 68 -76.18 -16.58 -7.57
CA VAL A 68 -77.65 -16.58 -7.24
C VAL A 68 -77.95 -16.86 -5.75
N GLU A 69 -78.77 -16.11 -4.99
CA GLU A 69 -79.27 -14.70 -5.04
C GLU A 69 -78.87 -14.02 -3.68
N THR A 70 -79.44 -13.01 -2.99
CA THR A 70 -80.69 -12.19 -2.93
C THR A 70 -80.32 -10.70 -2.69
N ARG A 71 -81.08 -9.67 -3.10
CA ARG A 71 -82.30 -9.01 -2.54
C ARG A 71 -82.20 -8.54 -1.07
N GLU A 72 -82.68 -7.34 -0.70
CA GLU A 72 -83.87 -6.59 -1.19
C GLU A 72 -83.72 -5.04 -1.25
N ASN A 73 -84.44 -4.41 -2.22
CA ASN A 73 -85.34 -3.22 -2.16
C ASN A 73 -84.98 -1.93 -1.34
N GLN A 74 -85.40 -0.70 -1.70
CA GLN A 74 -86.32 -0.20 -2.75
C GLN A 74 -86.21 1.33 -2.97
N ASN A 75 -86.50 1.82 -4.21
CA ASN A 75 -87.05 3.18 -4.53
C ASN A 75 -86.23 4.45 -4.11
N LYS A 76 -86.35 5.64 -4.70
CA LYS A 76 -87.00 6.19 -5.92
C LYS A 76 -86.36 7.56 -6.22
N GLY A 77 -86.19 7.94 -7.50
CA GLY A 77 -85.91 9.35 -7.85
C GLY A 77 -85.26 9.53 -9.22
N LYS A 78 -85.84 10.38 -10.08
CA LYS A 78 -85.22 10.83 -11.34
C LYS A 78 -84.65 12.23 -11.13
N ASN A 79 -83.45 12.49 -11.62
CA ASN A 79 -83.28 13.43 -12.72
C ASN A 79 -81.93 13.23 -13.42
N LYS A 80 -81.88 13.58 -14.71
CA LYS A 80 -80.61 13.66 -15.45
C LYS A 80 -79.95 15.01 -15.18
N ASN A 81 -78.64 14.99 -15.06
CA ASN A 81 -77.75 15.99 -15.66
C ASN A 81 -76.48 15.25 -16.10
N ASN A 82 -75.83 15.73 -17.16
CA ASN A 82 -74.58 15.13 -17.64
C ASN A 82 -73.39 15.67 -16.84
N SER A 83 -72.57 14.78 -16.32
CA SER A 83 -71.20 15.05 -15.89
C SER A 83 -70.40 13.74 -15.98
N GLU A 84 -69.49 13.64 -16.94
CA GLU A 84 -68.53 12.52 -16.96
C GLU A 84 -67.50 12.76 -15.86
N SER A 85 -67.51 11.92 -14.83
CA SER A 85 -66.56 12.01 -13.72
C SER A 85 -65.20 11.46 -14.15
N SER A 86 -64.21 12.34 -14.29
CA SER A 86 -62.80 11.94 -14.34
C SER A 86 -62.44 11.17 -13.07
N SER A 87 -62.04 9.91 -13.19
CA SER A 87 -61.45 9.18 -12.07
C SER A 87 -60.10 9.80 -11.76
N GLU A 88 -59.96 10.41 -10.59
CA GLU A 88 -58.68 10.91 -10.13
C GLU A 88 -57.69 9.75 -9.95
N LYS A 89 -56.41 10.06 -10.13
CA LYS A 89 -55.31 9.10 -10.03
C LYS A 89 -54.31 9.63 -9.01
N VAL A 90 -53.56 8.71 -8.43
CA VAL A 90 -52.47 8.96 -7.51
C VAL A 90 -51.17 8.59 -8.19
N GLN A 91 -50.21 9.52 -8.26
CA GLN A 91 -48.84 9.20 -8.66
C GLN A 91 -48.10 8.70 -7.43
N LEU A 92 -47.51 7.50 -7.52
CA LEU A 92 -46.85 6.82 -6.42
C LEU A 92 -45.41 6.48 -6.81
N ARG A 93 -44.46 7.01 -6.04
CA ARG A 93 -43.02 6.77 -6.20
C ARG A 93 -42.54 5.80 -5.12
N PHE A 94 -42.33 4.55 -5.48
CA PHE A 94 -41.67 3.58 -4.61
C PHE A 94 -40.18 3.90 -4.54
N ARG A 95 -39.60 3.96 -3.33
CA ARG A 95 -38.14 3.95 -3.12
C ARG A 95 -37.77 2.82 -2.17
N LEU A 96 -36.91 1.91 -2.61
CA LEU A 96 -36.46 0.76 -1.83
C LEU A 96 -34.94 0.84 -1.62
N ASP A 97 -34.53 1.01 -0.37
CA ASP A 97 -33.12 0.97 0.02
C ASP A 97 -32.65 -0.49 0.18
N HIS A 98 -31.96 -1.00 -0.85
CA HIS A 98 -31.40 -2.35 -0.88
C HIS A 98 -30.30 -2.48 -1.94
N GLN A 99 -29.26 -3.26 -1.65
CA GLN A 99 -28.20 -3.63 -2.60
C GLN A 99 -28.38 -5.07 -3.08
N VAL A 100 -28.02 -5.34 -4.34
CA VAL A 100 -28.13 -6.66 -5.01
C VAL A 100 -26.85 -6.96 -5.79
N GLU A 101 -26.62 -8.20 -6.21
CA GLU A 101 -25.38 -8.55 -6.90
C GLU A 101 -25.31 -7.99 -8.33
N TYR A 102 -24.08 -7.85 -8.87
CA TYR A 102 -23.84 -7.18 -10.15
C TYR A 102 -24.61 -7.83 -11.31
N GLY A 103 -25.66 -7.15 -11.78
CA GLY A 103 -26.54 -7.58 -12.87
C GLY A 103 -27.78 -8.38 -12.43
N GLU A 104 -28.03 -8.50 -11.14
CA GLU A 104 -29.39 -8.64 -10.61
C GLU A 104 -30.12 -7.28 -10.67
N HIS A 105 -31.46 -7.30 -10.64
CA HIS A 105 -32.28 -6.10 -10.67
C HIS A 105 -33.47 -6.24 -9.72
N ILE A 106 -33.92 -5.15 -9.10
CA ILE A 106 -35.15 -5.18 -8.29
C ILE A 106 -36.39 -4.93 -9.17
N ALA A 107 -37.48 -5.59 -8.83
CA ALA A 107 -38.80 -5.34 -9.38
C ALA A 107 -39.87 -5.36 -8.28
N VAL A 108 -40.99 -4.68 -8.52
CA VAL A 108 -42.19 -4.72 -7.68
C VAL A 108 -43.33 -5.48 -8.40
N LEU A 109 -44.12 -6.22 -7.63
CA LEU A 109 -45.36 -6.87 -8.05
C LEU A 109 -46.46 -6.62 -7.02
N GLY A 110 -47.71 -6.60 -7.46
CA GLY A 110 -48.84 -6.38 -6.56
C GLY A 110 -50.19 -6.66 -7.19
N SER A 111 -51.24 -6.45 -6.39
CA SER A 111 -52.64 -6.75 -6.70
C SER A 111 -53.21 -5.92 -7.86
N ALA A 112 -52.97 -4.62 -7.88
CA ALA A 112 -53.43 -3.73 -8.94
C ALA A 112 -52.86 -4.11 -10.31
N LYS A 113 -53.58 -3.73 -11.37
CA LYS A 113 -53.22 -4.06 -12.76
C LYS A 113 -51.92 -3.36 -13.19
N GLU A 114 -51.69 -2.19 -12.63
CA GLU A 114 -50.56 -1.30 -12.82
C GLU A 114 -49.30 -1.91 -12.17
N LEU A 115 -49.45 -2.59 -11.03
CA LEU A 115 -48.46 -3.47 -10.38
C LEU A 115 -48.46 -4.91 -10.95
N GLY A 116 -49.05 -5.12 -12.13
CA GLY A 116 -48.98 -6.38 -12.87
C GLY A 116 -49.84 -7.53 -12.35
N SER A 117 -50.76 -7.28 -11.41
CA SER A 117 -51.68 -8.27 -10.82
C SER A 117 -51.02 -9.61 -10.44
N TRP A 118 -49.90 -9.52 -9.70
CA TRP A 118 -49.04 -10.63 -9.26
C TRP A 118 -48.49 -11.54 -10.38
N LYS A 119 -48.53 -11.10 -11.63
CA LYS A 119 -48.18 -11.90 -12.83
C LYS A 119 -47.15 -11.26 -13.76
N LYS A 120 -46.89 -9.96 -13.61
CA LYS A 120 -45.90 -9.22 -14.40
C LYS A 120 -45.06 -8.35 -13.46
N ASN A 121 -43.74 -8.53 -13.52
CA ASN A 121 -42.77 -7.66 -12.86
C ASN A 121 -42.84 -6.24 -13.42
N ILE A 122 -42.87 -5.25 -12.54
CA ILE A 122 -42.51 -3.87 -12.86
C ILE A 122 -41.07 -3.68 -12.39
N MET A 123 -40.12 -3.54 -13.31
CA MET A 123 -38.71 -3.29 -12.96
C MET A 123 -38.59 -1.94 -12.26
N MET A 124 -37.61 -1.83 -11.36
CA MET A 124 -37.21 -0.57 -10.73
C MET A 124 -35.85 -0.15 -11.26
N ASP A 125 -35.63 1.15 -11.31
CA ASP A 125 -34.39 1.77 -11.79
C ASP A 125 -33.49 2.09 -10.58
N TRP A 126 -32.18 1.85 -10.70
CA TRP A 126 -31.24 2.11 -9.61
C TRP A 126 -30.84 3.59 -9.54
N THR A 127 -30.79 4.15 -8.33
CA THR A 127 -30.27 5.50 -8.06
C THR A 127 -29.39 5.49 -6.81
N GLU A 128 -28.63 6.57 -6.59
CA GLU A 128 -27.81 6.75 -5.38
C GLU A 128 -28.62 6.71 -4.07
N ASN A 129 -29.93 6.97 -4.13
CA ASN A 129 -30.86 6.94 -3.00
C ASN A 129 -31.65 5.61 -2.89
N GLY A 130 -31.22 4.57 -3.59
CA GLY A 130 -31.87 3.26 -3.68
C GLY A 130 -32.60 3.01 -4.99
N TRP A 131 -33.32 1.89 -5.08
CA TRP A 131 -34.12 1.52 -6.24
C TRP A 131 -35.42 2.31 -6.28
N ILE A 132 -35.80 2.85 -7.43
CA ILE A 132 -36.98 3.70 -7.61
C ILE A 132 -37.91 3.12 -8.67
N GLY A 133 -39.22 3.22 -8.45
CA GLY A 133 -40.24 2.88 -9.43
C GLY A 133 -41.44 3.82 -9.32
N GLU A 134 -41.81 4.48 -10.41
CA GLU A 134 -42.91 5.44 -10.44
C GLU A 134 -44.13 4.85 -11.19
N LEU A 135 -45.30 4.89 -10.55
CA LEU A 135 -46.54 4.31 -11.06
C LEU A 135 -47.73 5.24 -10.83
N GLU A 136 -48.66 5.25 -11.78
CA GLU A 136 -49.86 6.07 -11.76
C GLU A 136 -51.08 5.17 -11.55
N ILE A 137 -51.68 5.23 -10.35
CA ILE A 137 -52.64 4.23 -9.83
C ILE A 137 -53.98 4.91 -9.54
N ARG A 138 -55.08 4.15 -9.55
CA ARG A 138 -56.43 4.67 -9.25
C ARG A 138 -56.56 5.05 -7.77
N SER A 139 -57.19 6.18 -7.51
CA SER A 139 -57.38 6.66 -6.15
C SER A 139 -58.38 5.82 -5.34
N GLY A 140 -58.25 5.85 -4.01
CA GLY A 140 -59.12 5.13 -3.08
C GLY A 140 -59.01 3.59 -3.07
N GLU A 141 -58.26 2.97 -3.98
CA GLU A 141 -58.01 1.52 -3.96
C GLU A 141 -57.05 1.12 -2.81
N THR A 142 -57.21 -0.09 -2.28
CA THR A 142 -56.26 -0.71 -1.34
C THR A 142 -55.40 -1.71 -2.10
N LEU A 143 -54.08 -1.53 -2.05
CA LEU A 143 -53.11 -2.34 -2.77
C LEU A 143 -52.32 -3.23 -1.82
N GLU A 144 -52.27 -4.51 -2.16
CA GLU A 144 -51.20 -5.41 -1.71
C GLU A 144 -50.04 -5.41 -2.71
N TYR A 145 -48.79 -5.40 -2.24
CA TYR A 145 -47.58 -5.49 -3.08
C TYR A 145 -46.38 -6.13 -2.36
N LYS A 146 -45.35 -6.52 -3.12
CA LYS A 146 -44.02 -6.95 -2.66
C LYS A 146 -42.92 -6.62 -3.67
N PHE A 147 -41.69 -6.54 -3.18
CA PHE A 147 -40.48 -6.49 -4.00
C PHE A 147 -39.87 -7.88 -4.24
N VAL A 148 -39.17 -8.03 -5.37
CA VAL A 148 -38.42 -9.21 -5.77
C VAL A 148 -37.06 -8.83 -6.37
N ILE A 149 -36.03 -9.63 -6.11
CA ILE A 149 -34.76 -9.60 -6.85
C ILE A 149 -34.91 -10.53 -8.06
N VAL A 150 -34.57 -10.04 -9.24
CA VAL A 150 -34.60 -10.78 -10.51
C VAL A 150 -33.17 -11.08 -10.95
N GLY A 151 -32.78 -12.35 -10.88
CA GLY A 151 -31.45 -12.82 -11.27
C GLY A 151 -31.27 -12.92 -12.79
N LYS A 152 -30.02 -13.04 -13.24
CA LYS A 152 -29.65 -13.13 -14.68
C LYS A 152 -30.30 -14.29 -15.43
N ASP A 153 -30.68 -15.37 -14.72
CA ASP A 153 -31.37 -16.54 -15.27
C ASP A 153 -32.91 -16.44 -15.18
N LYS A 154 -33.43 -15.27 -14.75
CA LYS A 154 -34.84 -14.97 -14.48
C LYS A 154 -35.48 -15.75 -13.32
N LYS A 155 -34.69 -16.36 -12.42
CA LYS A 155 -35.21 -16.70 -11.10
C LYS A 155 -35.58 -15.42 -10.34
N MET A 156 -36.57 -15.52 -9.45
CA MET A 156 -37.05 -14.41 -8.63
C MET A 156 -36.94 -14.80 -7.16
N LEU A 157 -36.21 -14.00 -6.38
CA LEU A 157 -36.12 -14.12 -4.94
C LEU A 157 -37.02 -13.04 -4.32
N TRP A 158 -38.07 -13.48 -3.63
CA TRP A 158 -39.07 -12.58 -3.02
C TRP A 158 -38.60 -12.05 -1.67
N GLU A 159 -39.02 -10.84 -1.32
CA GLU A 159 -38.85 -10.39 0.07
C GLU A 159 -39.64 -11.27 1.05
N ASN A 160 -39.04 -11.54 2.21
CA ASN A 160 -39.65 -12.28 3.31
C ASN A 160 -40.74 -11.45 3.99
N GLY A 161 -41.62 -12.11 4.77
CA GLY A 161 -42.72 -11.45 5.49
C GLY A 161 -44.07 -11.47 4.74
N SER A 162 -45.01 -10.63 5.17
CA SER A 162 -46.37 -10.52 4.61
C SER A 162 -46.39 -9.70 3.31
N ASN A 163 -47.52 -9.68 2.58
CA ASN A 163 -47.72 -8.67 1.54
C ASN A 163 -47.85 -7.29 2.20
N ARG A 164 -47.16 -6.28 1.66
CA ARG A 164 -47.28 -4.89 2.12
C ARG A 164 -48.64 -4.35 1.69
N ILE A 165 -49.39 -3.73 2.61
CA ILE A 165 -50.75 -3.23 2.33
C ILE A 165 -50.77 -1.70 2.42
N LEU A 166 -51.16 -1.05 1.32
CA LEU A 166 -51.25 0.40 1.19
C LEU A 166 -52.67 0.82 0.85
N LYS A 167 -53.18 1.88 1.49
CA LYS A 167 -54.44 2.54 1.11
C LYS A 167 -54.11 3.86 0.44
N LEU A 168 -54.56 4.04 -0.80
CA LEU A 168 -54.32 5.29 -1.52
C LEU A 168 -55.31 6.39 -1.10
N PRO A 169 -54.87 7.66 -1.05
CA PRO A 169 -55.75 8.81 -0.88
C PRO A 169 -56.62 9.01 -2.13
N GLU A 170 -57.53 9.99 -2.09
CA GLU A 170 -58.48 10.28 -3.17
C GLU A 170 -57.85 10.99 -4.39
N GLY A 171 -56.65 11.57 -4.24
CA GLY A 171 -55.83 12.14 -5.32
C GLY A 171 -54.46 12.63 -4.83
N GLY A 172 -53.58 13.05 -5.75
CA GLY A 172 -52.28 13.67 -5.46
C GLY A 172 -51.05 12.82 -5.81
N SER A 173 -49.85 13.33 -5.51
CA SER A 173 -48.56 12.68 -5.77
C SER A 173 -47.79 12.39 -4.48
N PHE A 174 -47.27 11.17 -4.31
CA PHE A 174 -46.65 10.72 -3.06
C PHE A 174 -45.40 9.84 -3.27
N GLU A 175 -44.42 9.96 -2.39
CA GLU A 175 -43.29 9.02 -2.26
C GLU A 175 -43.54 8.02 -1.14
N LEU A 176 -43.04 6.80 -1.32
CA LEU A 176 -43.23 5.64 -0.46
C LEU A 176 -41.88 4.93 -0.22
N VAL A 177 -41.24 5.24 0.89
CA VAL A 177 -39.91 4.70 1.25
C VAL A 177 -40.06 3.37 1.97
N CYS A 178 -39.34 2.35 1.49
CA CYS A 178 -39.39 0.96 1.97
C CYS A 178 -37.98 0.43 2.26
N GLN A 179 -37.89 -0.55 3.17
CA GLN A 179 -36.68 -1.34 3.45
C GLN A 179 -36.95 -2.83 3.21
N TRP A 180 -35.96 -3.55 2.66
CA TRP A 180 -36.10 -4.96 2.27
C TRP A 180 -36.43 -5.88 3.45
N ASN A 181 -37.35 -6.84 3.27
CA ASN A 181 -37.90 -7.75 4.30
C ASN A 181 -38.67 -7.06 5.47
N VAL A 182 -38.73 -5.74 5.56
CA VAL A 182 -39.48 -5.01 6.61
C VAL A 182 -40.93 -4.78 6.16
N THR A 183 -41.74 -5.86 6.09
CA THR A 183 -43.09 -5.82 5.48
C THR A 183 -44.20 -5.34 6.39
N ASP A 184 -44.03 -5.47 7.70
CA ASP A 184 -45.11 -5.35 8.68
C ASP A 184 -45.16 -3.96 9.36
N GLU A 185 -44.30 -3.03 8.94
CA GLU A 185 -44.33 -1.62 9.36
C GLU A 185 -45.38 -0.80 8.59
N PRO A 186 -46.02 0.20 9.22
CA PRO A 186 -46.97 1.08 8.55
C PRO A 186 -46.25 1.99 7.54
N VAL A 187 -46.46 1.71 6.25
CA VAL A 187 -45.74 2.42 5.17
C VAL A 187 -46.23 3.87 5.05
N ASN A 188 -45.32 4.83 5.28
CA ASN A 188 -45.64 6.25 5.25
C ASN A 188 -45.73 6.80 3.81
N LEU A 189 -46.90 7.31 3.44
CA LEU A 189 -47.11 8.13 2.24
C LEU A 189 -46.65 9.57 2.50
N LEU A 190 -45.57 10.00 1.85
CA LEU A 190 -45.06 11.36 1.93
C LEU A 190 -45.57 12.19 0.74
N PRO A 191 -46.30 13.30 0.93
CA PRO A 191 -46.73 14.15 -0.19
C PRO A 191 -45.54 14.74 -0.94
N LEU A 192 -45.50 14.57 -2.27
CA LEU A 192 -44.48 15.17 -3.13
C LEU A 192 -44.60 16.70 -3.20
N ASP A 193 -45.76 17.24 -2.83
CA ASP A 193 -46.06 18.68 -2.65
C ASP A 193 -45.37 19.28 -1.40
N SER A 194 -44.07 19.00 -1.26
CA SER A 194 -43.14 19.65 -0.34
C SER A 194 -41.73 19.84 -0.93
N PHE A 195 -41.48 19.39 -2.17
CA PHE A 195 -40.17 19.44 -2.83
C PHE A 195 -40.19 20.06 -4.26
N GLU A 196 -41.13 20.95 -4.57
CA GLU A 196 -41.03 21.84 -5.74
C GLU A 196 -39.95 22.95 -5.53
N ALA A 197 -38.70 22.53 -5.44
CA ALA A 197 -37.52 23.40 -5.44
C ALA A 197 -36.36 22.86 -6.30
N GLU A 198 -36.47 21.66 -6.88
CA GLU A 198 -35.32 20.97 -7.47
C GLU A 198 -35.68 20.05 -8.67
N LYS A 199 -36.34 20.59 -9.71
CA LYS A 199 -36.47 19.86 -11.01
C LYS A 199 -36.67 20.70 -12.29
N VAL A 200 -35.63 21.41 -12.69
CA VAL A 200 -35.24 21.66 -14.11
C VAL A 200 -33.70 21.70 -14.07
N ILE A 201 -32.94 20.80 -14.67
CA ILE A 201 -32.95 20.24 -16.05
C ILE A 201 -32.95 18.70 -16.01
N GLU A 202 -32.97 18.07 -17.20
CA GLU A 202 -33.05 16.62 -17.49
C GLU A 202 -34.48 16.05 -17.36
N GLU A 203 -35.00 15.30 -18.33
CA GLU A 203 -34.33 14.54 -19.41
C GLU A 203 -34.58 15.07 -20.84
N THR A 204 -33.65 14.75 -21.75
CA THR A 204 -33.96 14.18 -23.08
C THR A 204 -32.66 13.57 -23.63
N SER A 205 -32.23 12.43 -23.09
CA SER A 205 -32.66 11.07 -23.50
C SER A 205 -31.74 10.49 -24.57
N GLU A 206 -31.22 9.28 -24.34
CA GLU A 206 -30.38 8.57 -25.30
C GLU A 206 -31.05 8.37 -26.67
N ASN A 207 -30.24 8.36 -27.73
CA ASN A 207 -30.55 7.58 -28.93
C ASN A 207 -29.23 7.19 -29.63
N GLY A 208 -28.86 5.92 -29.56
CA GLY A 208 -27.66 5.40 -30.21
C GLY A 208 -27.78 5.40 -31.73
N ALA A 209 -27.21 6.42 -32.39
CA ALA A 209 -27.20 6.56 -33.85
C ALA A 209 -25.78 6.75 -34.39
N LYS A 210 -25.49 6.00 -35.47
CA LYS A 210 -24.23 5.93 -36.22
C LYS A 210 -23.55 7.29 -36.46
N ILE A 211 -22.23 7.30 -36.40
CA ILE A 211 -21.41 8.37 -37.01
C ILE A 211 -21.77 8.54 -38.48
N THR A 212 -22.22 9.74 -38.82
CA THR A 212 -22.13 10.33 -40.16
C THR A 212 -21.56 11.74 -40.03
N SER A 213 -20.60 12.08 -40.88
CA SER A 213 -19.78 13.29 -40.81
C SER A 213 -20.50 14.59 -41.18
N GLN A 214 -19.90 15.73 -40.79
CA GLN A 214 -20.24 17.15 -41.10
C GLN A 214 -21.19 17.80 -40.07
N ALA A 215 -20.99 19.05 -39.61
CA ALA A 215 -19.93 20.05 -39.86
C ALA A 215 -19.64 20.89 -38.59
N ALA A 216 -18.57 21.70 -38.59
CA ALA A 216 -17.99 22.31 -37.38
C ALA A 216 -18.64 23.64 -36.92
N VAL A 217 -18.75 23.78 -35.59
CA VAL A 217 -18.96 25.01 -34.80
C VAL A 217 -18.12 24.83 -33.52
N PRO A 218 -17.42 25.86 -32.98
CA PRO A 218 -16.43 25.64 -31.92
C PRO A 218 -17.02 25.51 -30.50
N ASP A 219 -16.50 24.55 -29.74
CA ASP A 219 -16.99 24.13 -28.43
C ASP A 219 -16.76 25.15 -27.29
N VAL A 220 -17.53 24.95 -26.20
CA VAL A 220 -17.21 25.43 -24.85
C VAL A 220 -16.99 24.18 -24.01
N VAL A 221 -15.78 23.99 -23.50
CA VAL A 221 -15.42 22.84 -22.66
C VAL A 221 -15.53 23.27 -21.20
N THR A 222 -16.24 22.48 -20.38
CA THR A 222 -16.38 22.68 -18.93
C THR A 222 -15.02 22.65 -18.23
N SER A 223 -14.88 23.40 -17.14
CA SER A 223 -13.65 23.39 -16.36
C SER A 223 -13.64 22.20 -15.38
N PRO A 224 -12.51 21.46 -15.24
CA PRO A 224 -12.36 20.38 -14.25
C PRO A 224 -12.57 20.83 -12.80
N PHE A 225 -12.58 22.14 -12.55
CA PHE A 225 -12.91 22.77 -11.28
C PHE A 225 -14.41 22.71 -11.00
N VAL A 226 -15.26 23.01 -11.99
CA VAL A 226 -16.73 22.94 -11.87
C VAL A 226 -17.20 21.48 -11.75
N GLU A 227 -16.54 20.54 -12.44
CA GLU A 227 -16.79 19.10 -12.30
C GLU A 227 -16.52 18.55 -10.88
N GLN A 228 -15.68 19.23 -10.08
CA GLN A 228 -15.39 18.88 -8.69
C GLN A 228 -16.22 19.67 -7.66
N TRP A 229 -17.18 20.49 -8.12
CA TRP A 229 -17.97 21.37 -7.24
C TRP A 229 -19.07 20.59 -6.51
N GLN A 230 -19.02 20.61 -5.18
CA GLN A 230 -20.01 20.01 -4.27
C GLN A 230 -20.70 21.07 -3.40
N GLY A 231 -20.48 22.36 -3.69
CA GLY A 231 -21.25 23.46 -3.14
C GLY A 231 -22.60 23.62 -3.84
N ARG A 232 -23.29 24.74 -3.58
CA ARG A 232 -24.61 25.00 -4.18
C ARG A 232 -24.49 25.25 -5.69
N ALA A 233 -25.53 24.86 -6.43
CA ALA A 233 -25.71 25.22 -7.83
C ALA A 233 -25.82 26.75 -8.03
N ALA A 234 -25.48 27.22 -9.22
CA ALA A 234 -25.42 28.65 -9.55
C ALA A 234 -26.82 29.32 -9.58
N SER A 235 -27.22 29.95 -8.46
CA SER A 235 -28.50 30.64 -8.33
C SER A 235 -28.43 32.13 -8.68
N PHE A 236 -29.07 32.53 -9.78
CA PHE A 236 -29.11 33.92 -10.26
C PHE A 236 -30.20 34.80 -9.57
N VAL A 237 -30.47 34.54 -8.29
CA VAL A 237 -31.53 35.19 -7.48
C VAL A 237 -30.93 36.31 -6.62
N ARG A 238 -31.77 37.20 -6.05
CA ARG A 238 -31.31 38.36 -5.27
C ARG A 238 -30.70 37.96 -3.92
N SER A 239 -29.68 38.70 -3.51
CA SER A 239 -28.82 38.46 -2.34
C SER A 239 -29.47 38.57 -0.95
N ASN A 240 -30.80 38.55 -0.84
CA ASN A 240 -31.50 38.60 0.46
C ASN A 240 -31.77 37.20 1.02
N ASP A 241 -32.08 36.23 0.14
CA ASP A 241 -32.49 34.88 0.55
C ASP A 241 -31.29 34.02 1.02
N GLN A 242 -30.06 34.48 0.78
CA GLN A 242 -28.82 33.83 1.19
C GLN A 242 -28.60 33.83 2.73
N LEU A 243 -29.26 34.75 3.45
CA LEU A 243 -29.03 35.00 4.88
C LEU A 243 -29.56 33.91 5.83
N ASP A 244 -30.59 33.15 5.44
CA ASP A 244 -31.19 32.16 6.36
C ASP A 244 -30.35 30.89 6.52
N SER A 245 -29.51 30.57 5.53
CA SER A 245 -28.77 29.30 5.52
C SER A 245 -27.59 29.20 6.49
N ASP A 246 -27.06 30.34 6.96
CA ASP A 246 -25.94 30.40 7.93
C ASP A 246 -26.39 30.02 9.36
N LYS A 247 -27.70 30.10 9.65
CA LYS A 247 -28.30 29.77 10.96
C LYS A 247 -28.11 28.30 11.36
N ASN A 248 -27.88 27.40 10.41
CA ASN A 248 -27.78 25.96 10.64
C ASN A 248 -26.32 25.48 10.81
N ARG A 249 -25.31 26.30 10.51
CA ARG A 249 -23.91 25.87 10.64
C ARG A 249 -23.46 25.93 12.09
N LYS A 250 -22.93 24.81 12.59
CA LYS A 250 -22.44 24.67 13.97
C LYS A 250 -20.92 24.62 13.97
N TRP A 251 -20.29 25.56 14.67
CA TRP A 251 -18.89 25.48 15.05
C TRP A 251 -18.79 24.80 16.42
N ASP A 252 -18.37 23.54 16.44
CA ASP A 252 -18.15 22.80 17.69
C ASP A 252 -16.68 22.91 18.10
N THR A 253 -16.39 23.79 19.07
CA THR A 253 -15.06 23.93 19.66
C THR A 253 -14.86 23.06 20.91
N SER A 254 -15.82 22.19 21.27
CA SER A 254 -15.68 21.33 22.45
C SER A 254 -14.64 20.23 22.22
N GLY A 255 -13.66 20.15 23.13
CA GLY A 255 -12.55 19.20 23.05
C GLY A 255 -11.41 19.59 22.11
N LEU A 256 -11.49 20.72 21.39
CA LEU A 256 -10.40 21.19 20.54
C LEU A 256 -9.26 21.81 21.34
N THR A 257 -8.02 21.60 20.87
CA THR A 257 -6.81 22.20 21.44
C THR A 257 -5.83 22.62 20.33
N GLY A 258 -4.90 23.51 20.67
CA GLY A 258 -3.78 23.91 19.78
C GLY A 258 -4.23 24.38 18.40
N ILE A 259 -3.61 23.81 17.36
CA ILE A 259 -3.80 24.17 15.95
C ILE A 259 -5.25 23.98 15.51
N SER A 260 -5.92 22.91 15.95
CA SER A 260 -7.32 22.61 15.58
C SER A 260 -8.28 23.71 16.07
N LEU A 261 -8.10 24.16 17.32
CA LEU A 261 -8.90 25.25 17.90
C LEU A 261 -8.65 26.57 17.15
N LYS A 262 -7.38 26.93 16.91
CA LYS A 262 -7.00 28.15 16.19
C LYS A 262 -7.65 28.22 14.80
N LEU A 263 -7.68 27.11 14.05
CA LEU A 263 -8.33 27.06 12.74
C LEU A 263 -9.85 27.26 12.85
N VAL A 264 -10.52 26.52 13.74
CA VAL A 264 -11.99 26.57 13.86
C VAL A 264 -12.49 27.92 14.40
N GLU A 265 -11.76 28.54 15.33
CA GLU A 265 -12.01 29.92 15.76
C GLU A 265 -11.68 30.93 14.65
N GLY A 266 -10.68 30.65 13.81
CA GLY A 266 -10.39 31.38 12.58
C GLY A 266 -11.56 31.36 11.59
N ASP A 267 -12.04 30.18 11.17
CA ASP A 267 -13.16 30.01 10.22
C ASP A 267 -14.42 30.75 10.69
N LYS A 268 -14.74 30.66 11.98
CA LYS A 268 -15.87 31.33 12.63
C LYS A 268 -15.83 32.86 12.50
N ASN A 269 -14.64 33.45 12.40
CA ASN A 269 -14.42 34.88 12.17
C ASN A 269 -14.18 35.23 10.68
N ALA A 270 -13.84 34.23 9.86
CA ALA A 270 -13.47 34.35 8.46
C ALA A 270 -14.64 34.00 7.51
N ARG A 271 -15.60 34.92 7.37
CA ARG A 271 -16.78 34.73 6.51
C ARG A 271 -16.46 34.69 5.01
N ASN A 272 -15.54 35.54 4.55
CA ASN A 272 -15.13 35.74 3.16
C ASN A 272 -13.78 35.06 2.84
N TRP A 273 -13.52 34.77 1.55
CA TRP A 273 -12.44 33.88 1.11
C TRP A 273 -11.06 34.38 1.53
N TRP A 274 -10.74 35.67 1.36
CA TRP A 274 -9.43 36.18 1.77
C TRP A 274 -9.16 36.01 3.26
N ARG A 275 -10.16 36.06 4.15
CA ARG A 275 -9.93 35.75 5.57
C ARG A 275 -9.70 34.27 5.82
N LYS A 276 -10.36 33.39 5.06
CA LYS A 276 -10.08 31.94 5.14
C LYS A 276 -8.65 31.64 4.68
N LEU A 277 -8.18 32.32 3.63
CA LEU A 277 -6.77 32.30 3.21
C LEU A 277 -5.84 32.92 4.27
N GLU A 278 -6.24 33.99 4.96
CA GLU A 278 -5.45 34.60 6.04
C GLU A 278 -5.28 33.63 7.23
N VAL A 279 -6.33 32.90 7.62
CA VAL A 279 -6.26 31.83 8.63
C VAL A 279 -5.26 30.74 8.20
N VAL A 280 -5.30 30.31 6.94
CA VAL A 280 -4.30 29.36 6.39
C VAL A 280 -2.89 29.95 6.44
N ARG A 281 -2.71 31.22 6.09
CA ARG A 281 -1.41 31.92 6.18
C ARG A 281 -0.91 31.95 7.63
N GLU A 282 -1.72 32.33 8.60
CA GLU A 282 -1.33 32.36 10.02
C GLU A 282 -1.00 30.96 10.56
N LEU A 283 -1.67 29.90 10.08
CA LEU A 283 -1.34 28.53 10.45
C LEU A 283 -0.01 28.06 9.86
N VAL A 284 0.29 28.39 8.59
CA VAL A 284 1.51 27.96 7.89
C VAL A 284 2.73 28.81 8.26
N VAL A 285 2.56 30.11 8.54
CA VAL A 285 3.67 31.06 8.80
C VAL A 285 4.13 31.02 10.27
N GLU A 286 3.24 30.75 11.22
CA GLU A 286 3.58 30.85 12.65
C GLU A 286 4.03 29.50 13.26
N ASN A 287 3.59 28.35 12.73
CA ASN A 287 3.94 27.03 13.24
C ASN A 287 5.19 26.45 12.55
N MET A 288 6.33 27.12 12.71
CA MET A 288 7.58 26.78 12.01
C MET A 288 8.44 25.70 12.71
N ASP A 289 8.08 25.30 13.93
CA ASP A 289 8.76 24.23 14.66
C ASP A 289 8.43 22.84 14.09
N THR A 290 9.44 21.99 13.93
CA THR A 290 9.34 20.67 13.29
C THR A 290 8.32 19.74 13.96
N SER A 291 8.05 19.92 15.26
CA SER A 291 7.09 19.09 16.00
C SER A 291 5.62 19.36 15.66
N HIS A 292 5.31 20.48 15.00
CA HIS A 292 3.92 20.91 14.72
C HIS A 292 3.67 21.27 13.24
N ARG A 293 4.74 21.41 12.44
CA ARG A 293 4.71 21.76 11.01
C ARG A 293 3.78 20.87 10.19
N LEU A 294 3.89 19.54 10.32
CA LEU A 294 3.03 18.58 9.63
C LEU A 294 1.54 18.72 10.00
N GLU A 295 1.22 18.94 11.27
CA GLU A 295 -0.17 19.10 11.72
C GLU A 295 -0.78 20.40 11.16
N ALA A 296 -0.04 21.51 11.20
CA ALA A 296 -0.46 22.79 10.61
C ALA A 296 -0.72 22.66 9.10
N LEU A 297 0.19 22.01 8.36
CA LEU A 297 0.03 21.75 6.93
C LEU A 297 -1.17 20.84 6.64
N THR A 298 -1.40 19.81 7.46
CA THR A 298 -2.50 18.85 7.27
C THR A 298 -3.86 19.51 7.43
N TYR A 299 -4.08 20.24 8.54
CA TYR A 299 -5.32 20.98 8.74
C TYR A 299 -5.53 22.06 7.64
N ALA A 300 -4.46 22.74 7.23
CA ALA A 300 -4.52 23.71 6.14
C ALA A 300 -4.93 23.07 4.80
N ALA A 301 -4.40 21.89 4.47
CA ALA A 301 -4.73 21.17 3.24
C ALA A 301 -6.20 20.71 3.20
N VAL A 302 -6.71 20.11 4.28
CA VAL A 302 -8.13 19.70 4.37
C VAL A 302 -9.05 20.91 4.25
N TYR A 303 -8.75 21.99 4.99
CA TYR A 303 -9.54 23.21 4.98
C TYR A 303 -9.55 23.92 3.61
N LEU A 304 -8.39 24.02 2.93
CA LEU A 304 -8.30 24.52 1.56
C LEU A 304 -9.11 23.65 0.57
N LYS A 305 -8.99 22.32 0.65
CA LYS A 305 -9.74 21.39 -0.21
C LYS A 305 -11.25 21.57 -0.07
N TRP A 306 -11.75 21.66 1.17
CA TRP A 306 -13.17 21.83 1.46
C TRP A 306 -13.72 23.22 1.09
N ILE A 307 -12.88 24.27 1.09
CA ILE A 307 -13.24 25.56 0.48
C ILE A 307 -13.32 25.43 -1.04
N ASN A 308 -12.33 24.79 -1.68
CA ASN A 308 -12.25 24.69 -3.13
C ASN A 308 -13.38 23.83 -3.75
N THR A 309 -13.85 22.80 -3.04
CA THR A 309 -15.01 21.99 -3.45
C THR A 309 -16.36 22.59 -3.03
N GLY A 310 -16.39 23.76 -2.37
CA GLY A 310 -17.63 24.44 -1.97
C GLY A 310 -18.33 23.89 -0.73
N GLN A 311 -17.73 22.91 -0.06
CA GLN A 311 -18.21 22.33 1.20
C GLN A 311 -18.06 23.30 2.38
N ILE A 312 -17.12 24.25 2.29
CA ILE A 312 -17.00 25.43 3.17
C ILE A 312 -17.30 26.67 2.32
N PRO A 313 -18.51 27.26 2.42
CA PRO A 313 -18.89 28.41 1.61
C PRO A 313 -18.15 29.70 1.99
N CYS A 314 -17.91 30.56 1.01
CA CYS A 314 -17.33 31.89 1.16
C CYS A 314 -18.42 32.97 1.00
N LEU A 315 -18.89 33.49 2.14
CA LEU A 315 -19.98 34.45 2.22
C LEU A 315 -19.49 35.89 2.03
N GLU A 316 -20.36 36.75 1.48
CA GLU A 316 -20.11 38.19 1.46
C GLU A 316 -20.11 38.78 2.88
N ASP A 317 -19.18 39.70 3.15
CA ASP A 317 -19.35 40.71 4.18
C ASP A 317 -19.52 42.10 3.54
N GLY A 318 -19.86 43.11 4.33
CA GLY A 318 -20.04 44.49 3.84
C GLY A 318 -18.75 45.20 3.40
N GLY A 319 -17.63 44.48 3.30
CA GLY A 319 -16.33 45.03 2.91
C GLY A 319 -16.17 45.13 1.38
N HIS A 320 -15.20 45.91 0.95
CA HIS A 320 -14.81 46.04 -0.46
C HIS A 320 -13.38 45.52 -0.67
N HIS A 321 -13.23 44.19 -0.69
CA HIS A 321 -11.94 43.53 -0.84
C HIS A 321 -11.79 42.98 -2.27
N ARG A 322 -10.81 43.51 -3.00
CA ARG A 322 -10.51 43.12 -4.39
C ARG A 322 -9.73 41.79 -4.43
N PRO A 323 -9.73 41.09 -5.59
CA PRO A 323 -8.90 39.89 -5.83
C PRO A 323 -7.43 40.02 -5.42
N ASN A 324 -6.84 41.22 -5.47
CA ASN A 324 -5.43 41.44 -5.13
C ASN A 324 -5.05 41.12 -3.68
N ARG A 325 -5.98 41.20 -2.71
CA ARG A 325 -5.71 40.74 -1.33
C ARG A 325 -5.58 39.22 -1.28
N HIS A 326 -6.41 38.49 -2.03
CA HIS A 326 -6.37 37.03 -2.12
C HIS A 326 -5.07 36.56 -2.79
N ALA A 327 -4.68 37.21 -3.89
CA ALA A 327 -3.41 36.98 -4.57
C ALA A 327 -2.20 37.20 -3.65
N GLU A 328 -2.17 38.30 -2.89
CA GLU A 328 -1.04 38.58 -1.99
C GLU A 328 -0.93 37.59 -0.82
N ILE A 329 -2.06 37.16 -0.25
CA ILE A 329 -2.05 36.11 0.80
C ILE A 329 -1.59 34.77 0.21
N SER A 330 -2.11 34.40 -0.96
CA SER A 330 -1.70 33.20 -1.70
C SER A 330 -0.19 33.18 -1.97
N ARG A 331 0.37 34.30 -2.42
CA ARG A 331 1.81 34.48 -2.65
C ARG A 331 2.65 34.20 -1.40
N LEU A 332 2.17 34.60 -0.22
CA LEU A 332 2.83 34.34 1.05
C LEU A 332 2.73 32.86 1.47
N ILE A 333 1.56 32.23 1.35
CA ILE A 333 1.39 30.79 1.62
C ILE A 333 2.30 29.97 0.69
N PHE A 334 2.23 30.23 -0.63
CA PHE A 334 3.05 29.58 -1.65
C PHE A 334 4.55 29.67 -1.34
N ARG A 335 5.01 30.85 -0.93
CA ARG A 335 6.42 31.10 -0.61
C ARG A 335 6.91 30.24 0.55
N GLU A 336 6.12 30.10 1.62
CA GLU A 336 6.54 29.29 2.77
C GLU A 336 6.45 27.79 2.49
N VAL A 337 5.43 27.29 1.79
CA VAL A 337 5.37 25.85 1.45
C VAL A 337 6.46 25.44 0.44
N GLU A 338 6.81 26.29 -0.53
CA GLU A 338 7.95 26.04 -1.43
C GLU A 338 9.32 26.13 -0.71
N LYS A 339 9.45 26.97 0.32
CA LYS A 339 10.61 26.93 1.22
C LYS A 339 10.69 25.59 1.98
N VAL A 340 9.57 25.08 2.50
CA VAL A 340 9.54 23.77 3.18
C VAL A 340 9.94 22.65 2.20
N LEU A 341 9.42 22.63 0.97
CA LEU A 341 9.87 21.68 -0.06
C LEU A 341 11.36 21.82 -0.45
N SER A 342 12.01 22.95 -0.12
CA SER A 342 13.43 23.21 -0.40
C SER A 342 14.38 22.88 0.77
N ARG A 343 13.86 22.42 1.91
CA ARG A 343 14.65 22.08 3.11
C ARG A 343 15.14 20.63 3.09
N ARG A 344 16.19 20.34 3.89
CA ARG A 344 16.74 18.98 4.06
C ARG A 344 16.08 18.19 5.20
N ASP A 345 15.37 18.86 6.09
CA ASP A 345 14.66 18.30 7.24
C ASP A 345 13.16 18.10 6.99
N THR A 346 12.74 18.02 5.73
CA THR A 346 11.34 17.88 5.32
C THR A 346 10.97 16.41 5.19
N THR A 347 9.89 16.00 5.83
CA THR A 347 9.47 14.59 5.82
C THR A 347 8.67 14.26 4.55
N LEU A 348 8.61 12.97 4.19
CA LEU A 348 7.78 12.50 3.07
C LEU A 348 6.31 12.89 3.27
N GLN A 349 5.80 12.83 4.51
CA GLN A 349 4.44 13.20 4.88
C GLN A 349 4.14 14.67 4.51
N GLU A 350 5.07 15.58 4.81
CA GLU A 350 4.93 17.02 4.52
C GLU A 350 4.94 17.31 3.01
N ILE A 351 5.74 16.58 2.23
CA ILE A 351 5.73 16.67 0.77
C ILE A 351 4.35 16.29 0.21
N LEU A 352 3.80 15.15 0.63
CA LEU A 352 2.49 14.68 0.17
C LEU A 352 1.35 15.65 0.52
N VAL A 353 1.40 16.27 1.71
CA VAL A 353 0.40 17.25 2.14
C VAL A 353 0.53 18.57 1.37
N ILE A 354 1.75 19.11 1.22
CA ILE A 354 1.98 20.38 0.50
C ILE A 354 1.52 20.28 -0.96
N ARG A 355 1.75 19.15 -1.65
CA ARG A 355 1.28 18.94 -3.03
C ARG A 355 -0.23 19.12 -3.16
N LYS A 356 -1.02 18.69 -2.17
CA LYS A 356 -2.49 18.84 -2.15
C LYS A 356 -2.95 20.27 -1.87
N MET A 357 -2.13 21.11 -1.21
CA MET A 357 -2.43 22.53 -1.00
C MET A 357 -2.29 23.37 -2.28
N GLN A 358 -1.28 23.06 -3.12
CA GLN A 358 -0.87 23.92 -4.24
C GLN A 358 -1.98 24.26 -5.26
N PRO A 359 -2.86 23.32 -5.69
CA PRO A 359 -3.94 23.63 -6.62
C PRO A 359 -5.07 24.50 -6.03
N CYS A 360 -5.21 24.56 -4.70
CA CYS A 360 -6.27 25.30 -4.01
C CYS A 360 -5.93 26.78 -3.77
N LEU A 361 -4.80 27.27 -4.30
CA LEU A 361 -4.31 28.64 -4.09
C LEU A 361 -4.52 29.51 -5.33
N PRO A 362 -5.11 30.73 -5.21
CA PRO A 362 -5.29 31.60 -6.36
C PRO A 362 -3.97 32.08 -6.98
N SER A 363 -4.06 32.50 -8.23
CA SER A 363 -2.98 33.03 -9.04
C SER A 363 -2.54 34.41 -8.54
N PHE A 364 -1.23 34.62 -8.41
CA PHE A 364 -0.64 35.90 -7.96
C PHE A 364 0.26 36.56 -9.01
N LYS A 365 -0.11 36.44 -10.28
CA LYS A 365 0.42 37.24 -11.38
C LYS A 365 0.24 38.74 -11.11
N ALA A 366 1.10 39.56 -11.73
CA ALA A 366 1.09 41.02 -11.60
C ALA A 366 -0.28 41.67 -11.94
N GLU A 367 -1.03 41.07 -12.86
CA GLU A 367 -2.38 41.50 -13.24
C GLU A 367 -3.41 41.34 -12.12
N PHE A 368 -3.23 40.32 -11.25
CA PHE A 368 -4.11 40.06 -10.11
C PHE A 368 -3.66 40.78 -8.85
N THR A 369 -2.36 41.02 -8.64
CA THR A 369 -1.84 41.81 -7.50
C THR A 369 -1.98 43.33 -7.69
N ALA A 370 -2.29 43.79 -8.91
CA ALA A 370 -2.58 45.19 -9.23
C ALA A 370 -3.71 45.79 -8.34
N SER A 371 -3.76 47.13 -8.25
CA SER A 371 -4.75 47.83 -7.42
C SER A 371 -6.20 47.73 -7.92
N VAL A 372 -6.40 47.37 -9.20
CA VAL A 372 -7.71 47.23 -9.84
C VAL A 372 -7.69 46.01 -10.80
N PRO A 373 -7.72 44.77 -10.29
CA PRO A 373 -7.76 43.56 -11.11
C PRO A 373 -9.20 43.30 -11.64
N LEU A 374 -9.31 42.40 -12.63
CA LEU A 374 -10.58 41.94 -13.25
C LEU A 374 -11.53 43.10 -13.68
N THR A 375 -10.99 44.18 -14.25
CA THR A 375 -11.79 45.36 -14.64
C THR A 375 -12.87 45.08 -15.68
N ARG A 376 -12.68 44.05 -16.53
CA ARG A 376 -13.55 43.76 -17.68
C ARG A 376 -15.01 43.54 -17.29
N ILE A 377 -15.30 42.90 -16.16
CA ILE A 377 -16.68 42.64 -15.71
C ILE A 377 -17.47 43.92 -15.42
N ARG A 378 -16.79 44.99 -14.92
CA ARG A 378 -17.40 46.31 -14.77
C ARG A 378 -17.84 46.85 -16.13
N ASP A 379 -16.97 46.77 -17.12
CA ASP A 379 -17.20 47.40 -18.43
C ASP A 379 -18.26 46.62 -19.23
N ILE A 380 -18.26 45.28 -19.12
CA ILE A 380 -19.35 44.38 -19.55
C ILE A 380 -20.68 44.79 -18.90
N ALA A 381 -20.73 44.93 -17.57
CA ALA A 381 -21.95 45.27 -16.83
C ALA A 381 -22.50 46.69 -17.12
N HIS A 382 -21.75 47.54 -17.82
CA HIS A 382 -22.20 48.87 -18.23
C HIS A 382 -22.61 48.98 -19.71
N ARG A 383 -22.39 47.94 -20.53
CA ARG A 383 -22.76 47.86 -21.96
C ARG A 383 -24.22 48.18 -22.25
N ASN A 384 -24.50 48.76 -23.42
CA ASN A 384 -25.84 49.19 -23.85
C ASN A 384 -26.51 48.22 -24.84
N ASP A 385 -25.76 47.24 -25.36
CA ASP A 385 -26.19 46.21 -26.30
C ASP A 385 -26.59 44.88 -25.64
N ILE A 386 -26.90 44.92 -24.33
CA ILE A 386 -27.38 43.77 -23.56
C ILE A 386 -28.74 44.08 -22.88
N PRO A 387 -29.65 43.10 -22.76
CA PRO A 387 -30.93 43.27 -22.06
C PRO A 387 -30.78 43.77 -20.61
N HIS A 388 -31.74 44.58 -20.16
CA HIS A 388 -31.67 45.23 -18.83
C HIS A 388 -31.71 44.21 -17.68
N ASP A 389 -32.49 43.14 -17.79
CA ASP A 389 -32.51 42.04 -16.83
C ASP A 389 -31.14 41.36 -16.73
N LEU A 390 -30.54 40.99 -17.87
CA LEU A 390 -29.20 40.39 -17.95
C LEU A 390 -28.13 41.32 -17.34
N LYS A 391 -28.21 42.63 -17.67
CA LYS A 391 -27.33 43.67 -17.12
C LYS A 391 -27.42 43.78 -15.60
N GLN A 392 -28.60 43.59 -15.02
CA GLN A 392 -28.79 43.57 -13.57
C GLN A 392 -28.26 42.27 -12.94
N VAL A 393 -28.47 41.11 -13.56
CA VAL A 393 -27.92 39.83 -13.09
C VAL A 393 -26.38 39.88 -13.07
N ILE A 394 -25.74 40.26 -14.18
CA ILE A 394 -24.27 40.36 -14.27
C ILE A 394 -23.75 41.35 -13.22
N LYS A 395 -24.41 42.50 -13.05
CA LYS A 395 -24.01 43.50 -12.05
C LYS A 395 -24.15 42.99 -10.61
N HIS A 396 -25.27 42.36 -10.26
CA HIS A 396 -25.57 42.01 -8.87
C HIS A 396 -25.00 40.66 -8.44
N THR A 397 -25.02 39.65 -9.30
CA THR A 397 -24.55 38.29 -8.98
C THR A 397 -23.04 38.12 -9.18
N ILE A 398 -22.43 38.83 -10.14
CA ILE A 398 -21.00 38.65 -10.49
C ILE A 398 -20.18 39.90 -10.15
N GLN A 399 -20.49 41.06 -10.76
CA GLN A 399 -19.65 42.27 -10.66
C GLN A 399 -19.54 42.82 -9.22
N ASN A 400 -20.66 42.87 -8.49
CA ASN A 400 -20.68 43.35 -7.11
C ASN A 400 -20.02 42.35 -6.15
N LYS A 401 -20.21 41.04 -6.35
CA LYS A 401 -19.65 39.97 -5.52
C LYS A 401 -18.12 39.95 -5.59
N LEU A 402 -17.56 39.91 -6.79
CA LEU A 402 -16.09 39.99 -7.03
C LEU A 402 -15.45 41.29 -6.53
N HIS A 403 -16.23 42.36 -6.33
CA HIS A 403 -15.78 43.63 -5.74
C HIS A 403 -15.89 43.68 -4.19
N ARG A 404 -16.35 42.60 -3.54
CA ARG A 404 -16.53 42.47 -2.09
C ARG A 404 -15.80 41.25 -1.54
N ASN A 405 -16.09 40.09 -2.10
CA ASN A 405 -15.59 38.77 -1.80
C ASN A 405 -15.60 37.94 -3.10
N ALA A 406 -14.44 37.79 -3.73
CA ALA A 406 -14.27 36.77 -4.76
C ALA A 406 -14.09 35.41 -4.09
N GLY A 407 -14.74 34.36 -4.59
CA GLY A 407 -14.60 33.00 -4.07
C GLY A 407 -14.83 31.93 -5.15
N PRO A 408 -14.47 30.66 -4.89
CA PRO A 408 -14.69 29.53 -5.80
C PRO A 408 -16.06 29.50 -6.48
N GLU A 409 -17.12 29.91 -5.76
CA GLU A 409 -18.49 30.02 -6.25
C GLU A 409 -18.64 30.91 -7.50
N ASP A 410 -17.77 31.91 -7.66
CA ASP A 410 -17.85 32.89 -8.76
C ASP A 410 -17.42 32.33 -10.10
N LEU A 411 -16.50 31.35 -10.11
CA LEU A 411 -16.12 30.67 -11.36
C LEU A 411 -17.29 29.83 -11.85
N VAL A 412 -17.88 28.99 -10.98
CA VAL A 412 -19.09 28.20 -11.23
C VAL A 412 -20.23 29.10 -11.74
N SER A 413 -20.48 30.22 -11.05
CA SER A 413 -21.54 31.18 -11.41
C SER A 413 -21.28 31.88 -12.74
N THR A 414 -20.01 32.08 -13.10
CA THR A 414 -19.62 32.70 -14.39
C THR A 414 -19.66 31.69 -15.53
N GLU A 415 -19.36 30.42 -15.28
CA GLU A 415 -19.42 29.33 -16.27
C GLU A 415 -20.88 29.03 -16.67
N ALA A 416 -21.77 28.83 -15.70
CA ALA A 416 -23.22 28.70 -15.95
C ALA A 416 -23.83 29.95 -16.62
N MET A 417 -23.26 31.14 -16.37
CA MET A 417 -23.64 32.37 -17.06
C MET A 417 -23.15 32.40 -18.52
N LEU A 418 -21.95 31.86 -18.79
CA LEU A 418 -21.39 31.74 -20.14
C LEU A 418 -22.20 30.74 -20.98
N GLU A 419 -22.57 29.59 -20.42
CA GLU A 419 -23.51 28.65 -21.05
C GLU A 419 -24.84 29.35 -21.39
N ARG A 420 -25.43 30.05 -20.42
CA ARG A 420 -26.70 30.77 -20.61
C ARG A 420 -26.67 31.77 -21.77
N ILE A 421 -25.55 32.46 -22.01
CA ILE A 421 -25.43 33.42 -23.13
C ILE A 421 -24.95 32.80 -24.45
N THR A 422 -24.49 31.55 -24.44
CA THR A 422 -24.07 30.82 -25.66
C THR A 422 -25.13 29.83 -26.17
N LYS A 423 -26.08 29.42 -25.32
CA LYS A 423 -27.17 28.45 -25.61
C LYS A 423 -28.05 28.80 -26.83
N GLN A 424 -28.12 30.07 -27.23
CA GLN A 424 -28.80 30.50 -28.47
C GLN A 424 -27.87 31.41 -29.30
N PRO A 425 -27.16 30.87 -30.30
CA PRO A 425 -26.30 31.65 -31.18
C PRO A 425 -27.04 32.82 -31.83
N GLY A 426 -26.50 34.03 -31.71
CA GLY A 426 -27.10 35.26 -32.24
C GLY A 426 -28.12 35.95 -31.32
N GLN A 427 -28.45 35.41 -30.14
CA GLN A 427 -29.33 36.08 -29.16
C GLN A 427 -28.69 37.37 -28.58
N TYR A 428 -27.36 37.40 -28.49
CA TYR A 428 -26.58 38.53 -27.96
C TYR A 428 -25.48 38.92 -28.96
N SER A 429 -24.93 40.13 -28.82
CA SER A 429 -23.86 40.59 -29.72
C SER A 429 -22.59 39.74 -29.55
N GLU A 430 -21.96 39.39 -30.67
CA GLU A 430 -20.71 38.62 -30.68
C GLU A 430 -19.63 39.30 -29.84
N ALA A 431 -19.51 40.62 -29.95
CA ALA A 431 -18.59 41.44 -29.16
C ALA A 431 -18.94 41.53 -27.66
N PHE A 432 -20.14 41.14 -27.21
CA PHE A 432 -20.44 40.93 -25.79
C PHE A 432 -20.01 39.53 -25.35
N VAL A 433 -20.40 38.50 -26.11
CA VAL A 433 -20.06 37.09 -25.81
C VAL A 433 -18.55 36.87 -25.78
N GLU A 434 -17.81 37.46 -26.72
CA GLU A 434 -16.34 37.45 -26.74
C GLU A 434 -15.74 38.10 -25.49
N GLN A 435 -16.20 39.30 -25.11
CA GLN A 435 -15.70 39.96 -23.89
C GLN A 435 -16.06 39.18 -22.62
N PHE A 436 -17.21 38.51 -22.57
CA PHE A 436 -17.57 37.63 -21.47
C PHE A 436 -16.72 36.35 -21.44
N LYS A 437 -16.39 35.75 -22.59
CA LYS A 437 -15.42 34.64 -22.69
C LYS A 437 -14.04 35.05 -22.19
N ILE A 438 -13.54 36.22 -22.58
CA ILE A 438 -12.25 36.73 -22.10
C ILE A 438 -12.30 36.96 -20.57
N PHE A 439 -13.37 37.54 -20.04
CA PHE A 439 -13.54 37.72 -18.60
C PHE A 439 -13.63 36.37 -17.84
N HIS A 440 -14.37 35.39 -18.36
CA HIS A 440 -14.39 34.04 -17.77
C HIS A 440 -12.98 33.43 -17.75
N ASN A 441 -12.19 33.60 -18.82
CA ASN A 441 -10.80 33.14 -18.85
C ASN A 441 -9.89 33.89 -17.86
N GLU A 442 -10.06 35.21 -17.68
CA GLU A 442 -9.37 35.99 -16.63
C GLU A 442 -9.70 35.46 -15.22
N LEU A 443 -10.95 35.04 -14.99
CA LEU A 443 -11.41 34.48 -13.72
C LEU A 443 -10.90 33.05 -13.50
N LYS A 444 -10.98 32.20 -14.53
CA LYS A 444 -10.42 30.83 -14.57
C LYS A 444 -8.93 30.84 -14.25
N ASP A 445 -8.20 31.77 -14.85
CA ASP A 445 -6.77 31.98 -14.59
C ASP A 445 -6.48 32.53 -13.18
N PHE A 446 -7.33 33.40 -12.64
CA PHE A 446 -7.23 33.85 -11.23
C PHE A 446 -7.40 32.69 -10.24
N PHE A 447 -8.30 31.73 -10.50
CA PHE A 447 -8.46 30.52 -9.70
C PHE A 447 -7.48 29.39 -10.06
N ASN A 448 -6.52 29.60 -10.99
CA ASN A 448 -5.65 28.57 -11.56
C ASN A 448 -6.37 27.36 -12.18
N ALA A 449 -7.68 27.46 -12.44
CA ALA A 449 -8.57 26.43 -12.97
C ALA A 449 -8.39 26.15 -14.48
N GLY A 450 -7.22 26.47 -15.03
CA GLY A 450 -6.88 26.26 -16.44
C GLY A 450 -6.75 24.78 -16.79
N SER A 451 -7.08 24.42 -18.03
CA SER A 451 -6.82 23.06 -18.53
C SER A 451 -5.32 22.78 -18.62
N LEU A 452 -4.91 21.49 -18.64
CA LEU A 452 -3.49 21.13 -18.75
C LEU A 452 -2.80 21.77 -19.98
N ASP A 453 -3.52 21.90 -21.10
CA ASP A 453 -2.96 22.53 -22.31
C ASP A 453 -2.78 24.05 -22.13
N GLU A 454 -3.72 24.73 -21.45
CA GLU A 454 -3.59 26.15 -21.07
C GLU A 454 -2.43 26.37 -20.08
N GLN A 455 -2.31 25.50 -19.08
CA GLN A 455 -1.23 25.55 -18.08
C GLN A 455 0.14 25.41 -18.75
N LEU A 456 0.33 24.37 -19.58
CA LEU A 456 1.58 24.11 -20.29
C LEU A 456 1.94 25.20 -21.31
N GLU A 457 0.96 25.76 -22.00
CA GLU A 457 1.17 26.92 -22.87
C GLU A 457 1.65 28.13 -22.05
N SER A 458 1.09 28.33 -20.84
CA SER A 458 1.45 29.45 -19.96
C SER A 458 2.91 29.45 -19.47
N ILE A 459 3.62 28.32 -19.57
CA ILE A 459 5.06 28.22 -19.26
C ILE A 459 5.96 28.17 -20.51
N ARG A 460 5.41 28.09 -21.73
CA ARG A 460 6.18 27.88 -22.98
C ARG A 460 7.38 28.81 -23.12
N GLU A 461 7.21 30.10 -22.88
CA GLU A 461 8.28 31.11 -23.01
C GLU A 461 9.44 30.95 -22.00
N SER A 462 9.22 30.21 -20.91
CA SER A 462 10.23 29.94 -19.88
C SER A 462 10.99 28.61 -20.08
N LEU A 463 10.58 27.81 -21.07
CA LEU A 463 11.20 26.52 -21.39
C LEU A 463 12.39 26.69 -22.33
N ASP A 464 13.41 25.84 -22.17
CA ASP A 464 14.56 25.81 -23.08
C ASP A 464 14.24 25.08 -24.40
N GLY A 465 15.14 25.15 -25.37
CA GLY A 465 14.93 24.55 -26.69
C GLY A 465 14.78 23.01 -26.69
N SER A 466 15.25 22.32 -25.65
CA SER A 466 15.05 20.87 -25.48
C SER A 466 13.67 20.59 -24.87
N SER A 467 13.32 21.32 -23.81
CA SER A 467 12.01 21.26 -23.14
C SER A 467 10.85 21.59 -24.08
N LEU A 468 11.03 22.58 -24.97
CA LEU A 468 10.07 22.93 -26.01
C LEU A 468 9.82 21.80 -27.02
N SER A 469 10.84 21.00 -27.32
CA SER A 469 10.70 19.80 -28.16
C SER A 469 9.90 18.71 -27.47
N MET A 470 10.14 18.48 -26.17
CA MET A 470 9.40 17.51 -25.35
C MET A 470 7.93 17.92 -25.18
N LEU A 471 7.67 19.20 -24.89
CA LEU A 471 6.32 19.76 -24.82
C LEU A 471 5.56 19.57 -26.14
N SER A 472 6.21 19.87 -27.27
CA SER A 472 5.58 19.72 -28.59
C SER A 472 5.26 18.25 -28.91
N SER A 473 6.18 17.33 -28.59
CA SER A 473 5.99 15.88 -28.75
C SER A 473 4.85 15.32 -27.90
N PHE A 474 4.72 15.76 -26.64
CA PHE A 474 3.60 15.41 -25.76
C PHE A 474 2.26 15.94 -26.29
N LEU A 475 2.20 17.23 -26.66
CA LEU A 475 0.98 17.84 -27.19
C LEU A 475 0.55 17.23 -28.54
N GLU A 476 1.49 16.77 -29.37
CA GLU A 476 1.20 16.03 -30.59
C GLU A 476 0.68 14.62 -30.29
N SER A 477 1.34 13.86 -29.40
CA SER A 477 0.91 12.52 -28.99
C SER A 477 -0.47 12.52 -28.33
N LYS A 478 -0.74 13.50 -27.46
CA LYS A 478 -2.07 13.71 -26.85
C LYS A 478 -3.16 13.98 -27.91
N LYS A 479 -2.86 14.78 -28.94
CA LYS A 479 -3.79 15.03 -30.06
C LYS A 479 -3.94 13.81 -30.98
N GLU A 480 -2.92 12.98 -31.12
CA GLU A 480 -3.01 11.69 -31.81
C GLU A 480 -3.97 10.75 -31.06
N LEU A 481 -3.83 10.64 -29.73
CA LEU A 481 -4.67 9.80 -28.87
C LEU A 481 -6.17 10.18 -28.91
N VAL A 482 -6.51 11.46 -28.76
CA VAL A 482 -7.92 11.93 -28.81
C VAL A 482 -8.57 11.57 -30.16
N ARG A 483 -7.84 11.70 -31.27
CA ARG A 483 -8.29 11.31 -32.63
C ARG A 483 -8.39 9.79 -32.85
N LEU A 484 -8.15 8.96 -31.85
CA LEU A 484 -8.37 7.50 -31.88
C LEU A 484 -9.59 7.10 -31.05
N ASP A 485 -9.89 7.84 -29.97
CA ASP A 485 -11.14 7.70 -29.23
C ASP A 485 -12.34 7.98 -30.16
N GLU A 486 -12.22 8.98 -31.04
CA GLU A 486 -13.19 9.30 -32.11
C GLU A 486 -13.40 8.20 -33.18
N LYS A 487 -12.52 7.18 -33.25
CA LYS A 487 -12.50 6.19 -34.34
C LYS A 487 -12.91 4.80 -33.86
N HIS A 488 -14.07 4.34 -34.34
CA HIS A 488 -14.65 3.04 -33.96
C HIS A 488 -13.94 1.80 -34.55
N ASN A 489 -13.04 1.94 -35.55
CA ASN A 489 -12.43 0.83 -36.27
C ASN A 489 -10.88 0.76 -36.11
N VAL A 490 -10.37 1.05 -34.90
CA VAL A 490 -8.93 0.97 -34.58
C VAL A 490 -8.65 -0.35 -33.86
N SER A 491 -7.48 -0.97 -34.10
CA SER A 491 -7.05 -2.15 -33.32
C SER A 491 -6.67 -1.75 -31.89
N GLU A 492 -7.04 -2.55 -30.89
CA GLU A 492 -6.62 -2.27 -29.50
C GLU A 492 -5.10 -2.19 -29.36
N THR A 493 -4.33 -3.01 -30.10
CA THR A 493 -2.86 -2.94 -30.09
C THR A 493 -2.33 -1.59 -30.62
N GLU A 494 -3.01 -0.97 -31.57
CA GLU A 494 -2.67 0.36 -32.10
C GLU A 494 -3.03 1.46 -31.09
N ARG A 495 -4.17 1.34 -30.39
CA ARG A 495 -4.54 2.19 -29.25
C ARG A 495 -3.51 2.08 -28.12
N THR A 496 -3.13 0.87 -27.71
CA THR A 496 -2.12 0.63 -26.67
C THR A 496 -0.78 1.26 -27.04
N GLY A 497 -0.30 1.10 -28.27
CA GLY A 497 0.98 1.65 -28.70
C GLY A 497 1.05 3.18 -28.65
N ILE A 498 -0.03 3.88 -29.03
CA ILE A 498 -0.10 5.35 -29.01
C ILE A 498 -0.37 5.87 -27.58
N LEU A 499 -1.10 5.12 -26.76
CA LEU A 499 -1.21 5.37 -25.32
C LEU A 499 0.15 5.27 -24.62
N VAL A 500 0.93 4.21 -24.88
CA VAL A 500 2.29 4.04 -24.34
C VAL A 500 3.24 5.14 -24.83
N ARG A 501 3.17 5.56 -26.11
CA ARG A 501 3.91 6.75 -26.60
C ARG A 501 3.55 7.99 -25.77
N THR A 502 2.26 8.23 -25.55
CA THR A 502 1.77 9.41 -24.82
C THR A 502 2.26 9.40 -23.37
N ILE A 503 2.15 8.27 -22.67
CA ILE A 503 2.66 8.05 -21.31
C ILE A 503 4.17 8.36 -21.21
N ASN A 504 4.98 7.87 -22.13
CA ASN A 504 6.42 8.14 -22.14
C ASN A 504 6.74 9.63 -22.43
N SER A 505 6.02 10.26 -23.35
CA SER A 505 6.20 11.69 -23.67
C SER A 505 5.80 12.62 -22.52
N LEU A 506 4.77 12.26 -21.76
CA LEU A 506 4.36 12.92 -20.52
C LEU A 506 5.47 12.82 -19.47
N ASN A 507 5.97 11.60 -19.23
CA ASN A 507 6.98 11.33 -18.21
C ASN A 507 8.24 12.18 -18.41
N ALA A 508 8.77 12.20 -19.64
CA ALA A 508 9.94 13.01 -20.00
C ALA A 508 9.70 14.53 -19.83
N LEU A 509 8.50 15.02 -20.16
CA LEU A 509 8.14 16.43 -19.94
C LEU A 509 8.04 16.76 -18.45
N ARG A 510 7.42 15.89 -17.64
CA ARG A 510 7.25 16.09 -16.19
C ARG A 510 8.59 16.03 -15.45
N GLU A 511 9.48 15.10 -15.81
CA GLU A 511 10.85 15.03 -15.25
C GLU A 511 11.59 16.36 -15.41
N VAL A 512 11.54 16.96 -16.61
CA VAL A 512 12.23 18.22 -16.89
C VAL A 512 11.62 19.42 -16.15
N ILE A 513 10.29 19.47 -16.01
CA ILE A 513 9.62 20.52 -15.22
C ILE A 513 9.94 20.37 -13.73
N ALA A 514 9.87 19.15 -13.18
CA ALA A 514 10.22 18.87 -11.79
C ALA A 514 11.70 19.22 -11.49
N LYS A 515 12.61 18.89 -12.40
CA LYS A 515 14.03 19.25 -12.31
C LYS A 515 14.29 20.76 -12.34
N GLY A 516 13.46 21.54 -13.02
CA GLY A 516 13.47 23.00 -12.92
C GLY A 516 12.99 23.52 -11.56
N LEU A 517 12.17 22.74 -10.84
CA LEU A 517 11.72 23.06 -9.48
C LEU A 517 12.73 22.66 -8.39
N GLU A 518 13.60 21.67 -8.63
CA GLU A 518 14.69 21.25 -7.71
C GLU A 518 15.63 22.38 -7.26
N SER A 519 15.72 23.49 -8.01
CA SER A 519 16.55 24.65 -7.65
C SER A 519 16.19 25.33 -6.32
N GLY A 520 15.02 24.99 -5.75
CA GLY A 520 14.41 25.67 -4.63
C GLY A 520 14.01 27.13 -4.94
N LEU A 521 13.45 27.81 -3.94
CA LEU A 521 13.07 29.23 -4.03
C LEU A 521 14.09 30.12 -3.30
N ARG A 522 14.69 31.07 -4.01
CA ARG A 522 15.62 32.05 -3.42
C ARG A 522 14.90 33.06 -2.53
N ASN A 523 15.58 33.50 -1.46
CA ASN A 523 15.05 34.53 -0.55
C ASN A 523 14.90 35.91 -1.21
N ASP A 524 15.64 36.20 -2.28
CA ASP A 524 15.61 37.43 -3.09
C ASP A 524 14.89 37.26 -4.44
N ALA A 525 14.11 36.19 -4.63
CA ALA A 525 13.36 35.95 -5.86
C ALA A 525 12.31 37.05 -6.14
N PRO A 526 12.33 37.70 -7.31
CA PRO A 526 11.30 38.67 -7.70
C PRO A 526 9.92 38.04 -7.84
N ASP A 527 8.87 38.80 -7.54
CA ASP A 527 7.47 38.33 -7.53
C ASP A 527 7.05 37.62 -8.83
N ALA A 528 7.48 38.12 -9.99
CA ALA A 528 7.22 37.49 -11.29
C ALA A 528 7.86 36.09 -11.42
N SER A 529 9.02 35.87 -10.81
CA SER A 529 9.68 34.56 -10.75
C SER A 529 8.95 33.61 -9.79
N ILE A 530 8.40 34.13 -8.69
CA ILE A 530 7.55 33.33 -7.78
C ILE A 530 6.26 32.91 -8.50
N ALA A 531 5.61 33.82 -9.24
CA ALA A 531 4.40 33.53 -10.01
C ALA A 531 4.66 32.56 -11.17
N MET A 532 5.83 32.65 -11.84
CA MET A 532 6.25 31.63 -12.81
C MET A 532 6.48 30.26 -12.15
N ARG A 533 7.06 30.22 -10.94
CA ARG A 533 7.23 28.98 -10.17
C ARG A 533 5.89 28.35 -9.77
N GLN A 534 4.86 29.15 -9.47
CA GLN A 534 3.49 28.66 -9.27
C GLN A 534 2.97 27.94 -10.52
N LYS A 535 3.10 28.57 -11.72
CA LYS A 535 2.73 27.92 -12.99
C LYS A 535 3.47 26.59 -13.21
N TRP A 536 4.78 26.56 -12.99
CA TRP A 536 5.57 25.32 -13.14
C TRP A 536 5.11 24.21 -12.21
N ARG A 537 4.82 24.53 -10.93
CA ARG A 537 4.27 23.56 -9.96
C ARG A 537 2.89 23.04 -10.39
N LEU A 538 2.02 23.92 -10.89
CA LEU A 538 0.69 23.52 -11.38
C LEU A 538 0.78 22.63 -12.62
N CYS A 539 1.66 22.95 -13.58
CA CYS A 539 1.94 22.07 -14.73
C CYS A 539 2.48 20.70 -14.30
N GLU A 540 3.35 20.67 -13.30
CA GLU A 540 3.96 19.45 -12.77
C GLU A 540 2.93 18.54 -12.09
N ILE A 541 1.95 19.11 -11.37
CA ILE A 541 0.81 18.39 -10.79
C ILE A 541 -0.21 17.98 -11.88
N GLY A 542 -0.59 18.88 -12.79
CA GLY A 542 -1.53 18.56 -13.86
C GLY A 542 -1.03 17.46 -14.83
N LEU A 543 0.28 17.30 -14.97
CA LEU A 543 0.89 16.16 -15.65
C LEU A 543 0.75 14.86 -14.83
N GLU A 544 0.84 14.90 -13.50
CA GLU A 544 0.54 13.74 -12.62
C GLU A 544 -0.93 13.32 -12.75
N ASP A 545 -1.85 14.28 -12.68
CA ASP A 545 -3.30 14.04 -12.81
C ASP A 545 -3.64 13.43 -14.19
N TYR A 546 -2.99 13.89 -15.26
CA TYR A 546 -3.17 13.28 -16.59
C TYR A 546 -2.45 11.93 -16.72
N ALA A 547 -1.36 11.69 -16.00
CA ALA A 547 -0.73 10.37 -15.94
C ALA A 547 -1.65 9.33 -15.28
N PHE A 548 -2.42 9.71 -14.26
CA PHE A 548 -3.47 8.86 -13.69
C PHE A 548 -4.51 8.45 -14.74
N VAL A 549 -4.99 9.40 -15.56
CA VAL A 549 -5.96 9.12 -16.65
C VAL A 549 -5.36 8.17 -17.70
N LEU A 550 -4.12 8.38 -18.11
CA LEU A 550 -3.46 7.51 -19.11
C LEU A 550 -3.17 6.10 -18.55
N LEU A 551 -2.72 5.99 -17.30
CA LEU A 551 -2.50 4.70 -16.65
C LEU A 551 -3.81 3.94 -16.42
N SER A 552 -4.89 4.63 -16.02
CA SER A 552 -6.23 4.04 -15.91
C SER A 552 -6.71 3.46 -17.24
N ARG A 553 -6.62 4.25 -18.32
CA ARG A 553 -6.90 3.78 -19.70
C ARG A 553 -6.04 2.58 -20.07
N PHE A 554 -4.77 2.55 -19.68
CA PHE A 554 -3.84 1.46 -20.00
C PHE A 554 -4.19 0.16 -19.27
N VAL A 555 -4.45 0.22 -17.95
CA VAL A 555 -4.84 -0.97 -17.17
C VAL A 555 -6.16 -1.54 -17.70
N ASN A 556 -7.14 -0.70 -17.98
CA ASN A 556 -8.44 -1.14 -18.51
C ASN A 556 -8.29 -1.79 -19.90
N ALA A 557 -7.36 -1.32 -20.75
CA ALA A 557 -7.05 -1.95 -22.03
C ALA A 557 -6.37 -3.33 -21.86
N VAL A 558 -5.45 -3.47 -20.90
CA VAL A 558 -4.83 -4.78 -20.57
C VAL A 558 -5.87 -5.75 -20.01
N GLU A 559 -6.80 -5.29 -19.16
CA GLU A 559 -7.92 -6.10 -18.67
C GLU A 559 -8.85 -6.54 -19.79
N ALA A 560 -9.17 -5.65 -20.75
CA ALA A 560 -10.00 -5.98 -21.92
C ALA A 560 -9.36 -7.02 -22.86
N LEU A 561 -8.02 -7.15 -22.86
CA LEU A 561 -7.29 -8.22 -23.57
C LEU A 561 -7.32 -9.58 -22.85
N GLY A 562 -7.89 -9.67 -21.64
CA GLY A 562 -7.88 -10.87 -20.78
C GLY A 562 -6.91 -10.77 -19.61
N GLY A 563 -6.31 -9.60 -19.37
CA GLY A 563 -5.57 -9.26 -18.16
C GLY A 563 -4.48 -10.27 -17.78
N ALA A 564 -4.51 -10.71 -16.53
CA ALA A 564 -3.48 -11.57 -15.95
C ALA A 564 -3.47 -13.02 -16.48
N ASP A 565 -4.55 -13.50 -17.10
CA ASP A 565 -4.57 -14.82 -17.75
C ASP A 565 -3.88 -14.72 -19.11
N TRP A 566 -4.30 -13.75 -19.94
CA TRP A 566 -3.68 -13.48 -21.25
C TRP A 566 -2.17 -13.23 -21.14
N LEU A 567 -1.72 -12.46 -20.15
CA LEU A 567 -0.29 -12.22 -19.94
C LEU A 567 0.48 -13.51 -19.64
N ALA A 568 -0.06 -14.41 -18.80
CA ALA A 568 0.60 -15.66 -18.43
C ALA A 568 0.64 -16.67 -19.59
N GLU A 569 -0.44 -16.79 -20.36
CA GLU A 569 -0.54 -17.70 -21.50
C GLU A 569 0.46 -17.33 -22.62
N ASN A 570 0.62 -16.04 -22.93
CA ASN A 570 1.49 -15.60 -24.02
C ASN A 570 2.99 -15.89 -23.79
N VAL A 571 3.44 -16.09 -22.56
CA VAL A 571 4.84 -16.44 -22.24
C VAL A 571 5.25 -17.78 -22.86
N THR A 572 4.30 -18.67 -23.15
CA THR A 572 4.55 -20.03 -23.65
C THR A 572 5.28 -20.10 -25.00
N VAL A 573 5.23 -19.05 -25.83
CA VAL A 573 5.77 -19.05 -27.21
C VAL A 573 7.13 -18.34 -27.30
N LYS A 574 7.88 -18.26 -26.19
CA LYS A 574 9.18 -17.53 -26.06
C LYS A 574 9.11 -16.03 -26.39
N ASN A 575 7.91 -15.45 -26.53
CA ASN A 575 7.70 -14.05 -26.85
C ASN A 575 7.13 -13.29 -25.65
N VAL A 576 7.90 -12.36 -25.09
CA VAL A 576 7.47 -11.46 -24.00
C VAL A 576 7.11 -10.05 -24.48
N SER A 577 6.88 -9.84 -25.78
CA SER A 577 6.44 -8.52 -26.28
C SER A 577 5.14 -8.04 -25.61
N SER A 578 4.27 -8.95 -25.19
CA SER A 578 3.06 -8.68 -24.40
C SER A 578 3.33 -8.10 -23.00
N TRP A 579 4.51 -8.36 -22.42
CA TRP A 579 4.94 -7.84 -21.12
C TRP A 579 5.73 -6.54 -21.20
N ASN A 580 6.37 -6.27 -22.34
CA ASN A 580 7.20 -5.08 -22.55
C ASN A 580 6.45 -3.77 -22.28
N ASP A 581 5.19 -3.67 -22.71
CA ASP A 581 4.39 -2.46 -22.54
C ASP A 581 3.80 -2.32 -21.12
N PRO A 582 3.21 -3.38 -20.50
CA PRO A 582 2.83 -3.34 -19.09
C PRO A 582 3.98 -3.06 -18.12
N ILE A 583 5.15 -3.66 -18.33
CA ILE A 583 6.35 -3.36 -17.54
C ILE A 583 6.76 -1.89 -17.75
N GLY A 584 6.72 -1.38 -18.99
CA GLY A 584 7.02 0.03 -19.28
C GLY A 584 6.04 1.02 -18.65
N ALA A 585 4.74 0.70 -18.66
CA ALA A 585 3.71 1.49 -17.99
C ALA A 585 3.91 1.50 -16.47
N LEU A 586 4.28 0.36 -15.87
CA LEU A 586 4.63 0.30 -14.45
C LEU A 586 5.90 1.08 -14.13
N THR A 587 6.96 0.98 -14.96
CA THR A 587 8.19 1.77 -14.80
C THR A 587 7.87 3.27 -14.76
N VAL A 588 7.06 3.76 -15.71
CA VAL A 588 6.64 5.17 -15.70
C VAL A 588 5.79 5.48 -14.48
N GLY A 589 4.84 4.61 -14.10
CA GLY A 589 4.04 4.78 -12.89
C GLY A 589 4.86 4.94 -11.61
N ILE A 590 5.87 4.09 -11.41
CA ILE A 590 6.81 4.17 -10.28
C ILE A 590 7.67 5.45 -10.37
N GLN A 591 8.14 5.83 -11.56
CA GLN A 591 8.87 7.09 -11.76
C GLN A 591 8.00 8.32 -11.45
N GLN A 592 6.70 8.30 -11.78
CA GLN A 592 5.77 9.37 -11.44
C GLN A 592 5.65 9.59 -9.92
N LEU A 593 5.66 8.51 -9.11
CA LEU A 593 5.69 8.62 -7.64
C LEU A 593 7.01 9.24 -7.14
N GLY A 594 8.14 8.83 -7.72
CA GLY A 594 9.45 9.41 -7.42
C GLY A 594 9.54 10.91 -7.75
N ILE A 595 8.97 11.33 -8.89
CA ILE A 595 8.87 12.74 -9.30
C ILE A 595 7.96 13.55 -8.35
N SER A 596 6.94 12.91 -7.77
CA SER A 596 6.10 13.49 -6.70
C SER A 596 6.82 13.60 -5.34
N GLY A 597 8.07 13.14 -5.25
CA GLY A 597 8.90 13.18 -4.03
C GLY A 597 8.72 11.99 -3.10
N TRP A 598 7.95 10.96 -3.49
CA TRP A 598 7.81 9.74 -2.69
C TRP A 598 9.02 8.83 -2.89
N LYS A 599 9.80 8.58 -1.82
CA LYS A 599 11.00 7.71 -1.78
C LYS A 599 11.78 7.69 -3.12
N PRO A 600 12.36 8.82 -3.57
CA PRO A 600 12.80 8.96 -4.97
C PRO A 600 13.90 7.97 -5.38
N GLU A 601 14.83 7.62 -4.50
CA GLU A 601 15.87 6.62 -4.79
C GLU A 601 15.31 5.19 -4.85
N GLU A 602 14.28 4.85 -4.07
CA GLU A 602 13.56 3.57 -4.12
C GLU A 602 12.80 3.43 -5.44
N CYS A 603 12.04 4.46 -5.83
CA CYS A 603 11.34 4.51 -7.13
C CYS A 603 12.32 4.34 -8.31
N LYS A 604 13.50 4.95 -8.20
CA LYS A 604 14.58 4.91 -9.20
C LYS A 604 15.26 3.54 -9.26
N ALA A 605 15.50 2.87 -8.13
CA ALA A 605 16.03 1.52 -8.07
C ALA A 605 15.05 0.50 -8.69
N VAL A 606 13.77 0.52 -8.27
CA VAL A 606 12.69 -0.29 -8.85
C VAL A 606 12.53 -0.01 -10.35
N GLY A 607 12.64 1.26 -10.77
CA GLY A 607 12.65 1.64 -12.19
C GLY A 607 13.79 1.01 -12.98
N ASN A 608 15.02 1.02 -12.45
CA ASN A 608 16.19 0.39 -13.10
C ASN A 608 16.02 -1.13 -13.24
N GLU A 609 15.44 -1.78 -12.22
CA GLU A 609 15.15 -3.22 -12.24
C GLU A 609 14.12 -3.58 -13.32
N LEU A 610 12.96 -2.91 -13.34
CA LEU A 610 11.92 -3.13 -14.35
C LEU A 610 12.46 -2.94 -15.78
N LEU A 611 13.30 -1.92 -16.00
CA LEU A 611 13.97 -1.71 -17.29
C LEU A 611 14.94 -2.86 -17.62
N SER A 612 15.76 -3.32 -16.67
CA SER A 612 16.69 -4.42 -16.92
C SER A 612 15.97 -5.75 -17.20
N TRP A 613 14.83 -6.03 -16.56
CA TRP A 613 14.02 -7.23 -16.83
C TRP A 613 13.30 -7.18 -18.18
N LYS A 614 12.97 -5.97 -18.66
CA LYS A 614 12.46 -5.71 -20.02
C LYS A 614 13.54 -5.88 -21.09
N GLU A 615 14.75 -5.37 -20.86
CA GLU A 615 15.87 -5.43 -21.82
C GLU A 615 16.46 -6.85 -21.96
N ARG A 616 16.55 -7.61 -20.87
CA ARG A 616 17.12 -8.98 -20.88
C ARG A 616 16.22 -10.01 -21.56
N GLY A 617 14.89 -9.82 -21.49
CA GLY A 617 13.90 -10.79 -21.98
C GLY A 617 13.99 -12.15 -21.25
N ILE A 618 13.43 -13.19 -21.89
CA ILE A 618 13.50 -14.58 -21.40
C ILE A 618 14.57 -15.34 -22.17
N SER A 619 15.55 -15.88 -21.44
CA SER A 619 16.41 -16.97 -21.92
C SER A 619 15.68 -18.31 -21.83
N GLU A 620 16.06 -19.29 -22.64
CA GLU A 620 15.57 -20.67 -22.49
C GLU A 620 16.13 -21.33 -21.22
N ILE A 621 17.38 -21.00 -20.86
CA ILE A 621 18.09 -21.55 -19.70
C ILE A 621 18.90 -20.41 -19.06
N GLU A 622 18.88 -20.31 -17.73
CA GLU A 622 19.90 -19.56 -16.98
C GLU A 622 20.85 -20.54 -16.28
N GLY A 623 21.85 -20.98 -17.05
CA GLY A 623 22.87 -21.93 -16.62
C GLY A 623 22.41 -23.39 -16.56
N SER A 624 21.63 -23.75 -15.54
CA SER A 624 21.10 -25.12 -15.32
C SER A 624 19.61 -25.15 -15.00
N GLU A 625 18.96 -23.99 -15.04
CA GLU A 625 17.58 -23.77 -14.61
C GLU A 625 16.75 -23.22 -15.76
N ASP A 626 15.44 -23.48 -15.77
CA ASP A 626 14.51 -22.90 -16.75
C ASP A 626 14.56 -21.37 -16.71
N GLY A 627 14.98 -20.76 -17.82
CA GLY A 627 15.12 -19.31 -17.91
C GLY A 627 13.79 -18.55 -17.83
N LYS A 628 12.65 -19.21 -18.13
CA LYS A 628 11.31 -18.64 -17.91
C LYS A 628 11.03 -18.47 -16.42
N THR A 629 11.22 -19.53 -15.63
CA THR A 629 11.08 -19.50 -14.16
C THR A 629 12.02 -18.47 -13.55
N ILE A 630 13.28 -18.42 -13.97
CA ILE A 630 14.27 -17.47 -13.44
C ILE A 630 13.97 -16.00 -13.81
N TRP A 631 13.43 -15.72 -15.00
CA TRP A 631 12.90 -14.39 -15.34
C TRP A 631 11.67 -14.04 -14.48
N ALA A 632 10.73 -14.96 -14.34
CA ALA A 632 9.49 -14.71 -13.60
C ALA A 632 9.71 -14.53 -12.09
N LEU A 633 10.66 -15.26 -11.47
CA LEU A 633 11.03 -15.06 -10.05
C LEU A 633 11.70 -13.69 -9.81
N ARG A 634 12.55 -13.21 -10.73
CA ARG A 634 13.09 -11.83 -10.66
C ARG A 634 11.99 -10.79 -10.81
N LEU A 635 11.05 -11.01 -11.72
CA LEU A 635 9.93 -10.10 -11.90
C LEU A 635 8.98 -10.12 -10.69
N LYS A 636 8.70 -11.26 -10.04
CA LYS A 636 7.97 -11.32 -8.76
C LYS A 636 8.65 -10.39 -7.75
N ALA A 637 9.95 -10.58 -7.51
CA ALA A 637 10.73 -9.82 -6.54
C ALA A 637 10.56 -8.29 -6.71
N THR A 638 10.81 -7.76 -7.92
CA THR A 638 10.65 -6.32 -8.20
C THR A 638 9.18 -5.87 -8.17
N LEU A 639 8.21 -6.71 -8.56
CA LEU A 639 6.78 -6.38 -8.50
C LEU A 639 6.23 -6.32 -7.07
N ASP A 640 6.64 -7.22 -6.17
CA ASP A 640 6.23 -7.14 -4.76
C ASP A 640 6.85 -5.92 -4.09
N ARG A 641 8.12 -5.60 -4.36
CA ARG A 641 8.74 -4.33 -3.97
C ARG A 641 7.96 -3.12 -4.50
N SER A 642 7.52 -3.17 -5.75
CA SER A 642 6.66 -2.13 -6.36
C SER A 642 5.31 -1.99 -5.66
N ARG A 643 4.68 -3.12 -5.27
CA ARG A 643 3.40 -3.12 -4.53
C ARG A 643 3.59 -2.52 -3.14
N ARG A 644 4.59 -2.97 -2.36
CA ARG A 644 4.90 -2.43 -1.02
C ARG A 644 5.11 -0.92 -1.05
N LEU A 645 5.83 -0.40 -2.05
CA LEU A 645 6.04 1.03 -2.25
C LEU A 645 4.73 1.84 -2.42
N THR A 646 3.68 1.24 -3.00
CA THR A 646 2.34 1.83 -3.12
C THR A 646 1.46 1.66 -1.87
N GLU A 647 1.65 0.55 -1.15
CA GLU A 647 1.00 0.30 0.15
C GLU A 647 1.49 1.32 1.18
N GLU A 648 2.80 1.50 1.32
CA GLU A 648 3.42 2.44 2.27
C GLU A 648 3.00 3.90 2.02
N TYR A 649 2.84 4.30 0.76
CA TYR A 649 2.27 5.61 0.39
C TYR A 649 0.83 5.75 0.93
N SER A 650 0.03 4.71 0.75
CA SER A 650 -1.38 4.69 1.13
C SER A 650 -1.55 4.63 2.66
N GLU A 651 -0.75 3.82 3.35
CA GLU A 651 -0.64 3.81 4.82
C GLU A 651 -0.21 5.17 5.36
N THR A 652 0.75 5.85 4.71
CA THR A 652 1.18 7.19 5.10
C THR A 652 0.03 8.20 5.02
N LEU A 653 -0.79 8.17 3.97
CA LEU A 653 -1.98 9.03 3.88
C LEU A 653 -3.06 8.65 4.92
N LEU A 654 -3.22 7.37 5.24
CA LEU A 654 -4.11 6.87 6.29
C LEU A 654 -3.62 7.20 7.72
N GLN A 655 -2.33 7.47 7.91
CA GLN A 655 -1.78 8.00 9.17
C GLN A 655 -1.97 9.52 9.29
N ILE A 656 -1.88 10.27 8.19
CA ILE A 656 -1.97 11.74 8.18
C ILE A 656 -3.41 12.23 8.37
N PHE A 657 -4.34 11.76 7.53
CA PHE A 657 -5.61 12.46 7.31
C PHE A 657 -6.78 12.06 8.23
N PRO A 658 -7.12 10.77 8.47
CA PRO A 658 -8.40 10.38 9.05
C PRO A 658 -8.76 11.06 10.38
N GLU A 659 -7.85 11.07 11.36
CA GLU A 659 -8.07 11.71 12.66
C GLU A 659 -8.33 13.23 12.52
N LYS A 660 -7.47 13.91 11.77
CA LYS A 660 -7.50 15.37 11.60
C LYS A 660 -8.71 15.82 10.77
N VAL A 661 -9.11 15.01 9.79
CA VAL A 661 -10.34 15.16 9.00
C VAL A 661 -11.58 14.93 9.87
N GLN A 662 -11.58 13.93 10.76
CA GLN A 662 -12.69 13.68 11.68
C GLN A 662 -12.89 14.82 12.68
N ILE A 663 -11.80 15.31 13.28
CA ILE A 663 -11.80 16.49 14.17
C ILE A 663 -12.36 17.71 13.43
N LEU A 664 -11.74 18.10 12.30
CA LEU A 664 -12.12 19.30 11.58
C LEU A 664 -13.53 19.21 10.99
N GLY A 665 -13.93 18.03 10.50
CA GLY A 665 -15.23 17.78 9.90
C GLY A 665 -16.38 17.92 10.90
N LYS A 666 -16.24 17.30 12.08
CA LYS A 666 -17.17 17.48 13.21
C LYS A 666 -17.28 18.95 13.60
N SER A 667 -16.14 19.63 13.76
CA SER A 667 -16.08 21.00 14.26
C SER A 667 -16.54 22.07 13.26
N LEU A 668 -16.54 21.79 11.95
CA LEU A 668 -17.02 22.70 10.90
C LEU A 668 -18.38 22.32 10.30
N GLY A 669 -19.02 21.26 10.81
CA GLY A 669 -20.34 20.80 10.37
C GLY A 669 -20.36 20.13 9.00
N ILE A 670 -19.28 19.43 8.61
CA ILE A 670 -19.16 18.72 7.34
C ILE A 670 -19.89 17.35 7.43
N PRO A 671 -20.60 16.89 6.37
CA PRO A 671 -21.31 15.61 6.40
C PRO A 671 -20.39 14.40 6.70
N GLU A 672 -20.85 13.49 7.55
CA GLU A 672 -20.06 12.35 8.03
C GLU A 672 -19.57 11.44 6.89
N ASN A 673 -20.35 11.27 5.81
CA ASN A 673 -19.92 10.49 4.66
C ASN A 673 -18.72 11.13 3.93
N THR A 674 -18.70 12.45 3.79
CA THR A 674 -17.57 13.22 3.24
C THR A 674 -16.34 13.08 4.12
N VAL A 675 -16.51 13.17 5.43
CA VAL A 675 -15.43 13.01 6.43
C VAL A 675 -14.83 11.61 6.35
N ARG A 676 -15.66 10.57 6.32
CA ARG A 676 -15.25 9.15 6.25
C ARG A 676 -14.52 8.80 4.95
N THR A 677 -14.96 9.34 3.81
CA THR A 677 -14.44 8.97 2.48
C THR A 677 -13.27 9.83 2.00
N PHE A 678 -12.97 10.96 2.67
CA PHE A 678 -11.94 11.92 2.25
C PHE A 678 -10.58 11.28 1.91
N THR A 679 -9.98 10.55 2.85
CA THR A 679 -8.64 9.97 2.68
C THR A 679 -8.63 8.91 1.59
N GLU A 680 -9.71 8.13 1.48
CA GLU A 680 -9.85 7.12 0.44
C GLU A 680 -9.99 7.76 -0.96
N ALA A 681 -10.78 8.83 -1.10
CA ALA A 681 -10.88 9.58 -2.35
C ALA A 681 -9.53 10.20 -2.76
N GLU A 682 -8.80 10.78 -1.80
CA GLU A 682 -7.46 11.37 -1.98
C GLU A 682 -6.35 10.33 -2.28
N ILE A 683 -6.61 9.03 -2.06
CA ILE A 683 -5.79 7.89 -2.53
C ILE A 683 -6.26 7.43 -3.92
N ARG A 684 -7.57 7.16 -4.09
CA ARG A 684 -8.19 6.65 -5.33
C ARG A 684 -8.01 7.58 -6.53
N ALA A 685 -7.90 8.89 -6.31
CA ALA A 685 -7.62 9.89 -7.35
C ALA A 685 -6.12 10.03 -7.70
N GLY A 686 -5.21 9.47 -6.88
CA GLY A 686 -3.77 9.60 -7.09
C GLY A 686 -3.19 8.53 -8.01
N VAL A 687 -2.11 8.86 -8.71
CA VAL A 687 -1.36 7.92 -9.59
C VAL A 687 -1.05 6.59 -8.87
N VAL A 688 -0.74 6.64 -7.57
CA VAL A 688 -0.48 5.47 -6.70
C VAL A 688 -1.53 4.36 -6.86
N PHE A 689 -2.81 4.69 -7.02
CA PHE A 689 -3.89 3.71 -7.15
C PHE A 689 -3.78 2.92 -8.46
N GLN A 690 -3.42 3.58 -9.57
CA GLN A 690 -3.22 2.91 -10.86
C GLN A 690 -1.91 2.11 -10.90
N VAL A 691 -0.85 2.60 -10.23
CA VAL A 691 0.41 1.86 -10.06
C VAL A 691 0.18 0.58 -9.26
N SER A 692 -0.59 0.66 -8.16
CA SER A 692 -0.96 -0.47 -7.33
C SER A 692 -1.82 -1.49 -8.11
N LYS A 693 -2.88 -1.03 -8.79
CA LYS A 693 -3.72 -1.90 -9.65
C LYS A 693 -2.90 -2.62 -10.72
N LEU A 694 -1.97 -1.93 -11.39
CA LEU A 694 -1.09 -2.52 -12.39
C LEU A 694 -0.08 -3.52 -11.79
N ALA A 695 0.51 -3.20 -10.63
CA ALA A 695 1.42 -4.10 -9.93
C ALA A 695 0.71 -5.40 -9.50
N THR A 696 -0.50 -5.31 -8.93
CA THR A 696 -1.29 -6.50 -8.54
C THR A 696 -1.73 -7.33 -9.75
N LEU A 697 -2.13 -6.71 -10.86
CA LEU A 697 -2.43 -7.42 -12.12
C LEU A 697 -1.19 -8.19 -12.63
N LEU A 698 -0.02 -7.57 -12.60
CA LEU A 698 1.24 -8.19 -13.02
C LEU A 698 1.71 -9.28 -12.05
N LEU A 699 1.54 -9.12 -10.73
CA LEU A 699 1.82 -10.16 -9.74
C LEU A 699 0.94 -11.40 -9.97
N LYS A 700 -0.36 -11.20 -10.22
CA LYS A 700 -1.30 -12.30 -10.54
C LYS A 700 -0.89 -13.05 -11.80
N ALA A 701 -0.42 -12.32 -12.82
CA ALA A 701 0.13 -12.91 -14.04
C ALA A 701 1.46 -13.67 -13.80
N VAL A 702 2.36 -13.14 -12.97
CA VAL A 702 3.64 -13.80 -12.63
C VAL A 702 3.40 -15.07 -11.80
N ARG A 703 2.57 -15.02 -10.75
CA ARG A 703 2.20 -16.19 -9.92
C ARG A 703 1.67 -17.33 -10.80
N ARG A 704 0.75 -17.03 -11.74
CA ARG A 704 0.26 -17.98 -12.75
C ARG A 704 1.35 -18.48 -13.70
N THR A 705 2.27 -17.61 -14.12
CA THR A 705 3.39 -17.96 -15.02
C THR A 705 4.33 -19.01 -14.42
N ILE A 706 4.51 -19.02 -13.09
CA ILE A 706 5.34 -19.98 -12.33
C ILE A 706 4.53 -21.09 -11.63
N GLY A 707 3.19 -21.05 -11.66
CA GLY A 707 2.34 -22.02 -10.96
C GLY A 707 2.28 -21.85 -9.43
N SER A 708 2.61 -20.67 -8.90
CA SER A 708 2.54 -20.38 -7.46
C SER A 708 1.10 -20.24 -6.97
N SER A 709 0.84 -20.73 -5.75
CA SER A 709 -0.48 -20.73 -5.11
C SER A 709 -0.82 -19.48 -4.29
N GLY A 710 0.08 -18.49 -4.19
CA GLY A 710 -0.10 -17.31 -3.33
C GLY A 710 0.19 -17.53 -1.84
N TRP A 711 0.83 -18.65 -1.51
CA TRP A 711 1.26 -19.02 -0.17
C TRP A 711 2.76 -19.36 -0.16
N ASP A 712 3.46 -19.06 0.93
CA ASP A 712 4.79 -19.59 1.23
C ASP A 712 4.78 -20.26 2.62
N VAL A 713 5.52 -21.36 2.78
CA VAL A 713 5.41 -22.26 3.94
C VAL A 713 6.72 -22.26 4.72
N LEU A 714 6.72 -21.57 5.86
CA LEU A 714 7.88 -21.47 6.75
C LEU A 714 7.99 -22.72 7.63
N VAL A 715 6.85 -23.18 8.17
CA VAL A 715 6.76 -24.38 9.02
C VAL A 715 5.59 -25.24 8.55
N PRO A 716 5.85 -26.38 7.86
CA PRO A 716 4.79 -27.27 7.37
C PRO A 716 4.16 -28.07 8.52
N GLY A 717 2.91 -28.51 8.33
CA GLY A 717 2.18 -29.30 9.31
C GLY A 717 0.66 -29.27 9.13
N ASP A 718 -0.05 -29.65 10.19
CA ASP A 718 -1.51 -29.72 10.26
C ASP A 718 -1.98 -29.11 11.58
N ALA A 719 -2.70 -27.99 11.51
CA ALA A 719 -3.21 -27.25 12.66
C ALA A 719 -4.73 -27.15 12.64
N PHE A 720 -5.34 -27.09 13.83
CA PHE A 720 -6.79 -26.96 13.99
C PHE A 720 -7.10 -26.02 15.15
N GLY A 721 -7.94 -25.01 14.90
CA GLY A 721 -8.34 -24.05 15.92
C GLY A 721 -9.35 -23.02 15.43
N GLU A 722 -9.79 -22.15 16.35
CA GLU A 722 -10.55 -20.95 16.01
C GLU A 722 -9.65 -19.95 15.27
N LEU A 723 -10.13 -19.38 14.16
CA LEU A 723 -9.39 -18.43 13.35
C LEU A 723 -9.58 -16.99 13.88
N ILE A 724 -8.56 -16.44 14.56
CA ILE A 724 -8.59 -15.13 15.21
C ILE A 724 -7.62 -14.18 14.50
N GLN A 725 -8.08 -12.98 14.12
CA GLN A 725 -7.20 -11.95 13.55
C GLN A 725 -6.60 -11.06 14.65
N VAL A 726 -5.29 -10.83 14.57
CA VAL A 726 -4.53 -9.90 15.40
C VAL A 726 -3.65 -9.01 14.52
N ASP A 727 -3.29 -7.82 14.98
CA ASP A 727 -2.38 -6.99 14.20
C ASP A 727 -0.94 -7.55 14.25
N ARG A 728 -0.49 -7.95 15.44
CA ARG A 728 0.85 -8.43 15.78
C ARG A 728 0.78 -9.56 16.83
N ILE A 729 1.84 -10.35 16.94
CA ILE A 729 1.96 -11.42 17.93
C ILE A 729 2.61 -10.85 19.21
N ILE A 730 1.80 -10.34 20.14
CA ILE A 730 2.26 -9.72 21.40
C ILE A 730 1.64 -10.47 22.60
N PRO A 731 2.35 -10.66 23.73
CA PRO A 731 1.76 -11.21 24.95
C PRO A 731 0.47 -10.48 25.38
N GLY A 732 -0.56 -11.25 25.74
CA GLY A 732 -1.87 -10.71 26.13
C GLY A 732 -2.81 -10.31 24.98
N THR A 733 -2.43 -10.52 23.70
CA THR A 733 -3.29 -10.16 22.55
C THR A 733 -4.49 -11.10 22.37
N LEU A 734 -4.44 -12.33 22.90
CA LEU A 734 -5.59 -13.25 22.87
C LEU A 734 -6.66 -12.83 23.91
N PRO A 735 -7.95 -12.80 23.54
CA PRO A 735 -9.02 -12.53 24.50
C PRO A 735 -9.14 -13.70 25.49
N SER A 736 -9.39 -13.39 26.76
CA SER A 736 -9.41 -14.36 27.88
C SER A 736 -10.46 -15.48 27.76
N SER A 737 -11.36 -15.40 26.77
CA SER A 737 -12.32 -16.44 26.40
C SER A 737 -11.74 -17.56 25.52
N ALA A 738 -10.64 -17.29 24.80
CA ALA A 738 -10.02 -18.22 23.84
C ALA A 738 -9.25 -19.33 24.56
N THR A 739 -9.98 -20.33 25.05
CA THR A 739 -9.44 -21.48 25.82
C THR A 739 -9.27 -22.76 24.99
N GLY A 740 -9.83 -22.80 23.77
CA GLY A 740 -9.54 -23.84 22.76
C GLY A 740 -8.24 -23.56 22.00
N PRO A 741 -7.82 -24.46 21.10
CA PRO A 741 -6.71 -24.20 20.20
C PRO A 741 -7.07 -23.09 19.19
N VAL A 742 -6.09 -22.25 18.84
CA VAL A 742 -6.25 -21.07 17.99
C VAL A 742 -5.36 -21.18 16.74
N ILE A 743 -5.81 -20.59 15.64
CA ILE A 743 -4.97 -20.25 14.48
C ILE A 743 -5.02 -18.73 14.32
N LEU A 744 -3.86 -18.08 14.36
CA LEU A 744 -3.77 -16.62 14.24
C LEU A 744 -3.69 -16.18 12.78
N VAL A 745 -4.47 -15.16 12.42
CA VAL A 745 -4.24 -14.34 11.21
C VAL A 745 -3.54 -13.06 11.65
N VAL A 746 -2.32 -12.84 11.19
CA VAL A 746 -1.45 -11.75 11.69
C VAL A 746 -1.23 -10.73 10.57
N ASN A 747 -1.52 -9.46 10.83
CA ASN A 747 -1.34 -8.41 9.81
C ASN A 747 0.14 -8.14 9.52
N LYS A 748 0.94 -7.94 10.57
CA LYS A 748 2.35 -7.51 10.49
C LYS A 748 3.20 -8.26 11.51
N ALA A 749 4.47 -8.47 11.16
CA ALA A 749 5.47 -9.02 12.07
C ALA A 749 6.82 -8.33 11.83
N ASP A 750 7.49 -7.98 12.93
CA ASP A 750 8.79 -7.31 12.97
C ASP A 750 9.94 -8.29 13.29
N GLY A 751 9.64 -9.59 13.47
CA GLY A 751 10.62 -10.65 13.64
C GLY A 751 11.09 -10.86 15.09
N ASP A 752 10.71 -9.98 16.02
CA ASP A 752 11.00 -10.06 17.46
C ASP A 752 9.90 -10.69 18.31
N GLU A 753 8.82 -11.17 17.68
CA GLU A 753 7.72 -11.84 18.36
C GLU A 753 8.03 -13.27 18.83
N GLU A 754 7.36 -13.70 19.89
CA GLU A 754 7.42 -15.08 20.43
C GLU A 754 6.01 -15.68 20.35
N VAL A 755 5.86 -16.79 19.61
CA VAL A 755 4.54 -17.24 19.14
C VAL A 755 3.70 -17.77 20.30
N THR A 756 4.25 -18.67 21.11
CA THR A 756 3.63 -19.20 22.34
C THR A 756 3.54 -18.17 23.46
N ALA A 757 4.30 -17.06 23.43
CA ALA A 757 4.18 -15.98 24.42
C ALA A 757 2.91 -15.14 24.24
N ALA A 758 2.29 -15.15 23.04
CA ALA A 758 0.93 -14.63 22.83
C ALA A 758 -0.16 -15.59 23.35
N GLY A 759 0.15 -16.88 23.50
CA GLY A 759 -0.71 -17.90 24.09
C GLY A 759 -0.25 -19.33 23.82
N SER A 760 -0.23 -20.19 24.84
CA SER A 760 0.20 -21.59 24.74
C SER A 760 -0.77 -22.51 23.98
N ASN A 761 -1.90 -21.97 23.52
CA ASN A 761 -2.94 -22.62 22.72
C ASN A 761 -2.85 -22.29 21.21
N ILE A 762 -1.87 -21.50 20.77
CA ILE A 762 -1.67 -21.18 19.35
C ILE A 762 -1.11 -22.42 18.63
N SER A 763 -1.89 -22.95 17.68
CA SER A 763 -1.56 -24.15 16.90
C SER A 763 -1.04 -23.83 15.49
N GLY A 764 -1.37 -22.65 14.96
CA GLY A 764 -0.89 -22.19 13.66
C GLY A 764 -0.96 -20.67 13.48
N VAL A 765 -0.23 -20.17 12.49
CA VAL A 765 -0.12 -18.75 12.13
C VAL A 765 -0.21 -18.58 10.61
N VAL A 766 -1.04 -17.64 10.18
CA VAL A 766 -1.19 -17.13 8.81
C VAL A 766 -0.78 -15.66 8.81
N LEU A 767 0.45 -15.35 8.41
CA LEU A 767 0.98 -13.99 8.36
C LEU A 767 0.70 -13.35 6.98
N LEU A 768 0.11 -12.15 6.99
CA LEU A 768 -0.29 -11.42 5.77
C LEU A 768 0.86 -10.60 5.15
N GLN A 769 2.10 -11.05 5.36
CA GLN A 769 3.35 -10.33 5.04
C GLN A 769 4.41 -11.33 4.57
N GLU A 770 5.28 -10.95 3.61
CA GLU A 770 6.51 -11.72 3.33
C GLU A 770 7.44 -11.73 4.56
N LEU A 771 8.04 -12.88 4.86
CA LEU A 771 8.97 -13.08 5.98
C LEU A 771 10.06 -14.08 5.56
N PRO A 772 11.36 -13.82 5.79
CA PRO A 772 12.43 -14.79 5.50
C PRO A 772 12.21 -16.11 6.25
N HIS A 773 12.45 -17.24 5.59
CA HIS A 773 12.28 -18.57 6.20
C HIS A 773 13.24 -18.82 7.35
N LEU A 774 14.42 -18.19 7.30
CA LEU A 774 15.48 -18.29 8.29
C LEU A 774 15.53 -17.05 9.22
N SER A 775 14.48 -16.22 9.21
CA SER A 775 14.28 -15.16 10.20
C SER A 775 14.15 -15.74 11.61
N HIS A 776 14.43 -14.94 12.64
CA HIS A 776 14.30 -15.37 14.03
C HIS A 776 12.89 -15.90 14.36
N LEU A 777 11.83 -15.24 13.89
CA LEU A 777 10.44 -15.69 14.05
C LEU A 777 10.17 -17.02 13.33
N GLY A 778 10.70 -17.21 12.11
CA GLY A 778 10.61 -18.50 11.40
C GLY A 778 11.38 -19.63 12.09
N VAL A 779 12.51 -19.33 12.74
CA VAL A 779 13.28 -20.31 13.53
C VAL A 779 12.56 -20.64 14.84
N ARG A 780 12.03 -19.65 15.56
CA ARG A 780 11.18 -19.80 16.76
C ARG A 780 9.98 -20.71 16.50
N ALA A 781 9.20 -20.43 15.44
CA ALA A 781 8.03 -21.22 15.08
C ALA A 781 8.32 -22.72 14.84
N ARG A 782 9.51 -23.06 14.32
CA ARG A 782 9.94 -24.48 14.18
C ARG A 782 10.26 -25.11 15.53
N GLN A 783 10.97 -24.41 16.40
CA GLN A 783 11.28 -24.91 17.75
C GLN A 783 10.00 -25.12 18.59
N GLU A 784 9.05 -24.20 18.46
CA GLU A 784 7.73 -24.23 19.12
C GLU A 784 6.72 -25.17 18.43
N LYS A 785 7.05 -25.67 17.23
CA LYS A 785 6.25 -26.60 16.41
C LYS A 785 4.87 -26.07 16.01
N VAL A 786 4.79 -24.75 15.82
CA VAL A 786 3.60 -24.04 15.34
C VAL A 786 3.59 -24.00 13.82
N VAL A 787 2.50 -24.43 13.17
CA VAL A 787 2.36 -24.40 11.71
C VAL A 787 2.35 -22.95 11.23
N PHE A 788 3.29 -22.54 10.38
CA PHE A 788 3.48 -21.13 10.02
C PHE A 788 3.54 -20.98 8.51
N VAL A 789 2.61 -20.19 7.97
CA VAL A 789 2.52 -19.85 6.55
C VAL A 789 2.39 -18.35 6.36
N THR A 790 2.87 -17.84 5.23
CA THR A 790 2.57 -16.49 4.76
C THR A 790 1.63 -16.54 3.57
N CYS A 791 0.83 -15.49 3.39
CA CYS A 791 -0.12 -15.36 2.28
C CYS A 791 0.03 -13.96 1.66
N ASP A 792 0.49 -13.90 0.41
CA ASP A 792 0.78 -12.64 -0.30
C ASP A 792 -0.28 -12.28 -1.37
N ASP A 793 -1.32 -13.09 -1.50
CA ASP A 793 -2.35 -13.01 -2.53
C ASP A 793 -3.71 -12.53 -2.00
N ASP A 794 -4.17 -11.37 -2.49
CA ASP A 794 -5.34 -10.66 -1.96
C ASP A 794 -6.65 -11.47 -2.07
N ASP A 795 -6.81 -12.29 -3.12
CA ASP A 795 -7.97 -13.19 -3.25
C ASP A 795 -7.97 -14.21 -2.08
N LYS A 796 -6.80 -14.80 -1.79
CA LYS A 796 -6.64 -15.76 -0.68
C LYS A 796 -6.78 -15.09 0.68
N VAL A 797 -6.28 -13.86 0.86
CA VAL A 797 -6.47 -13.10 2.11
C VAL A 797 -7.95 -12.76 2.32
N SER A 798 -8.72 -12.52 1.24
CA SER A 798 -10.18 -12.38 1.32
C SER A 798 -10.87 -13.68 1.74
N ASP A 799 -10.50 -14.83 1.16
CA ASP A 799 -11.00 -16.15 1.57
C ASP A 799 -10.72 -16.42 3.07
N VAL A 800 -9.51 -16.10 3.55
CA VAL A 800 -9.11 -16.24 4.96
C VAL A 800 -9.96 -15.34 5.87
N ARG A 801 -10.18 -14.08 5.49
CA ARG A 801 -11.00 -13.12 6.27
C ARG A 801 -12.47 -13.55 6.38
N GLN A 802 -13.01 -14.24 5.38
CA GLN A 802 -14.35 -14.82 5.43
C GLN A 802 -14.49 -15.99 6.43
N LEU A 803 -13.38 -16.51 6.97
CA LEU A 803 -13.35 -17.62 7.93
C LEU A 803 -13.09 -17.19 9.39
N LEU A 804 -12.94 -15.90 9.67
CA LEU A 804 -12.70 -15.39 11.03
C LEU A 804 -13.84 -15.74 12.00
N GLY A 805 -13.50 -16.06 13.25
CA GLY A 805 -14.44 -16.50 14.28
C GLY A 805 -15.05 -17.89 14.02
N LYS A 806 -14.43 -18.70 13.17
CA LYS A 806 -14.83 -20.09 12.89
C LYS A 806 -13.68 -21.03 13.20
N TYR A 807 -14.01 -22.27 13.59
CA TYR A 807 -13.02 -23.34 13.62
C TYR A 807 -12.61 -23.73 12.21
N VAL A 808 -11.31 -23.78 11.97
CA VAL A 808 -10.71 -24.16 10.70
C VAL A 808 -9.60 -25.18 10.89
N ARG A 809 -9.29 -25.92 9.82
CA ARG A 809 -8.09 -26.75 9.72
C ARG A 809 -7.15 -26.14 8.67
N LEU A 810 -5.89 -25.99 9.02
CA LEU A 810 -4.79 -25.48 8.20
C LEU A 810 -3.84 -26.64 7.88
N GLU A 811 -3.91 -27.16 6.67
CA GLU A 811 -3.01 -28.20 6.15
C GLU A 811 -1.93 -27.49 5.29
N ALA A 812 -0.66 -27.53 5.71
CA ALA A 812 0.44 -26.82 5.07
C ALA A 812 1.61 -27.75 4.70
N SER A 813 2.09 -27.66 3.45
CA SER A 813 3.13 -28.54 2.91
C SER A 813 3.97 -27.84 1.84
N SER A 814 5.11 -28.42 1.47
CA SER A 814 5.90 -28.02 0.30
C SER A 814 5.16 -28.14 -1.05
N THR A 815 3.98 -28.77 -1.08
CA THR A 815 3.10 -28.83 -2.27
C THR A 815 1.98 -27.79 -2.27
N GLY A 816 1.84 -27.00 -1.20
CA GLY A 816 0.83 -25.96 -1.04
C GLY A 816 0.14 -25.97 0.33
N VAL A 817 -0.75 -25.00 0.51
CA VAL A 817 -1.53 -24.75 1.73
C VAL A 817 -3.02 -24.87 1.43
N LYS A 818 -3.77 -25.45 2.37
CA LYS A 818 -5.22 -25.62 2.32
C LYS A 818 -5.85 -25.25 3.66
N LEU A 819 -6.70 -24.24 3.67
CA LEU A 819 -7.49 -23.79 4.81
C LEU A 819 -8.96 -24.19 4.59
N THR A 820 -9.57 -24.91 5.52
CA THR A 820 -10.97 -25.35 5.41
C THR A 820 -11.74 -25.15 6.72
N ALA A 821 -12.95 -24.60 6.63
CA ALA A 821 -13.89 -24.53 7.74
C ALA A 821 -14.26 -25.92 8.26
N SER A 822 -14.36 -26.08 9.58
CA SER A 822 -14.72 -27.32 10.25
C SER A 822 -16.04 -27.17 11.02
N SER A 823 -16.91 -28.17 10.93
CA SER A 823 -18.28 -28.13 11.44
C SER A 823 -18.46 -28.90 12.76
N SER A 824 -17.55 -28.73 13.73
CA SER A 824 -17.74 -29.26 15.09
C SER A 824 -16.88 -28.56 16.13
N GLU A 825 -17.51 -28.03 17.18
CA GLU A 825 -16.91 -28.09 18.50
C GLU A 825 -17.05 -29.53 19.04
N LYS A 826 -15.91 -30.14 19.42
CA LYS A 826 -15.73 -31.44 20.10
C LYS A 826 -15.69 -32.72 19.23
N ALA A 827 -14.78 -33.61 19.69
CA ALA A 827 -14.72 -35.07 19.52
C ALA A 827 -14.25 -35.65 18.17
N GLY A 828 -12.94 -35.55 17.90
CA GLY A 828 -12.20 -36.39 16.94
C GLY A 828 -10.95 -37.01 17.58
N GLY A 829 -11.09 -38.08 18.37
CA GLY A 829 -9.98 -38.69 19.08
C GLY A 829 -9.07 -39.55 18.18
N VAL A 830 -7.78 -39.22 18.10
CA VAL A 830 -6.80 -40.05 17.38
C VAL A 830 -6.61 -41.39 18.11
N SER A 831 -7.06 -42.48 17.49
CA SER A 831 -6.78 -43.82 17.99
C SER A 831 -5.31 -44.20 17.72
N PRO A 832 -4.57 -44.76 18.69
CA PRO A 832 -3.23 -45.29 18.43
C PRO A 832 -3.26 -46.42 17.39
N ASN A 833 -2.34 -46.38 16.43
CA ASN A 833 -2.20 -47.45 15.44
C ASN A 833 -1.91 -48.80 16.12
N LYS A 834 -2.75 -49.81 15.86
CA LYS A 834 -2.44 -51.19 16.24
C LYS A 834 -1.31 -51.71 15.36
N LEU A 835 -0.19 -52.08 15.99
CA LEU A 835 0.81 -52.94 15.34
C LEU A 835 0.19 -54.33 15.05
N PRO A 836 0.67 -55.07 14.02
CA PRO A 836 0.28 -56.45 13.80
C PRO A 836 0.69 -57.35 14.97
N SER A 837 -0.20 -58.24 15.39
CA SER A 837 0.07 -59.21 16.45
C SER A 837 0.99 -60.34 15.98
N SER A 838 2.20 -60.44 16.55
CA SER A 838 3.01 -61.66 16.51
C SER A 838 2.83 -62.44 17.82
N ASN A 839 2.75 -63.78 17.71
CA ASN A 839 2.26 -64.62 18.80
C ASN A 839 3.20 -64.67 20.02
N THR A 840 2.63 -64.58 21.23
CA THR A 840 3.30 -64.96 22.47
C THR A 840 3.26 -66.48 22.67
N SER A 841 4.44 -67.12 22.70
CA SER A 841 4.61 -68.50 23.17
C SER A 841 5.32 -68.51 24.52
N SER A 842 4.71 -69.11 25.53
CA SER A 842 5.19 -69.07 26.92
C SER A 842 6.27 -70.11 27.23
N ALA A 843 7.44 -69.66 27.69
CA ALA A 843 8.35 -70.40 28.58
C ALA A 843 9.22 -69.39 29.35
N GLY A 844 9.39 -69.56 30.65
CA GLY A 844 10.02 -68.54 31.52
C GLY A 844 11.50 -68.77 31.81
N ALA A 845 12.15 -67.74 32.37
CA ALA A 845 13.44 -67.86 33.07
C ALA A 845 13.53 -66.83 34.23
N THR A 846 13.85 -67.36 35.42
CA THR A 846 14.52 -66.75 36.59
C THR A 846 14.59 -65.23 36.79
N SER A 847 14.23 -64.81 38.01
CA SER A 847 14.47 -63.49 38.60
C SER A 847 15.93 -63.20 38.97
N SER A 848 16.36 -61.94 38.82
CA SER A 848 17.45 -61.32 39.59
C SER A 848 17.23 -59.81 39.67
N ASP A 849 17.37 -59.20 40.85
CA ASP A 849 17.09 -57.78 41.07
C ASP A 849 18.09 -56.82 40.41
N SER A 850 17.57 -55.68 39.93
CA SER A 850 18.33 -54.42 39.90
C SER A 850 17.36 -53.24 40.02
N SER A 851 17.50 -52.43 41.06
CA SER A 851 16.63 -51.27 41.33
C SER A 851 16.79 -50.17 40.28
N ALA A 852 15.66 -49.64 39.79
CA ALA A 852 15.67 -48.45 38.95
C ALA A 852 15.93 -47.20 39.81
N SER A 853 17.02 -46.48 39.53
CA SER A 853 17.29 -45.16 40.09
C SER A 853 16.74 -44.06 39.17
N SER A 854 15.97 -43.12 39.72
CA SER A 854 15.52 -41.92 39.02
C SER A 854 16.70 -41.02 38.67
N ILE A 855 16.96 -40.79 37.38
CA ILE A 855 17.95 -39.80 36.91
C ILE A 855 17.32 -38.42 37.05
N ALA A 856 17.63 -37.74 38.16
CA ALA A 856 17.35 -36.32 38.31
C ALA A 856 18.24 -35.52 37.35
N VAL A 857 17.67 -34.51 36.68
CA VAL A 857 18.44 -33.52 35.93
C VAL A 857 19.30 -32.75 36.92
N LYS A 858 20.61 -32.97 36.88
CA LYS A 858 21.55 -32.15 37.64
C LYS A 858 21.72 -30.82 36.93
N SER A 859 21.37 -29.72 37.61
CA SER A 859 21.96 -28.43 37.28
C SER A 859 23.49 -28.58 37.31
N SER A 860 24.15 -28.13 36.25
CA SER A 860 25.61 -28.08 36.23
C SER A 860 26.05 -26.96 37.15
N GLN A 861 26.45 -27.30 38.37
CA GLN A 861 27.05 -26.34 39.29
C GLN A 861 28.23 -25.66 38.58
N VAL A 862 28.05 -24.37 38.28
CA VAL A 862 29.14 -23.48 37.93
C VAL A 862 30.10 -23.54 39.11
N LYS A 863 31.33 -24.02 38.87
CA LYS A 863 32.38 -23.93 39.89
C LYS A 863 32.61 -22.46 40.19
N GLU A 864 33.03 -22.15 41.41
CA GLU A 864 33.62 -20.86 41.74
C GLU A 864 34.89 -20.65 40.89
N VAL A 865 34.72 -20.08 39.70
CA VAL A 865 35.81 -19.57 38.88
C VAL A 865 36.27 -18.28 39.54
N GLY A 866 37.34 -18.36 40.32
CA GLY A 866 37.98 -17.17 40.89
C GLY A 866 38.34 -16.18 39.78
N PRO A 867 38.25 -14.86 40.03
CA PRO A 867 38.13 -13.84 39.00
C PRO A 867 39.29 -13.89 37.99
N THR A 868 38.99 -14.38 36.78
CA THR A 868 39.87 -14.34 35.61
C THR A 868 39.96 -12.90 35.11
N ARG A 869 40.98 -12.19 35.57
CA ARG A 869 41.30 -10.82 35.13
C ARG A 869 41.67 -10.79 33.65
N GLY A 870 41.29 -9.71 32.96
CA GLY A 870 41.53 -9.54 31.53
C GLY A 870 40.57 -10.32 30.63
N VAL A 871 41.07 -10.69 29.45
CA VAL A 871 40.28 -11.09 28.27
C VAL A 871 40.75 -12.44 27.75
N ILE A 872 39.81 -13.31 27.36
CA ILE A 872 40.11 -14.64 26.79
C ILE A 872 40.26 -14.53 25.26
N PRO A 873 41.37 -14.97 24.64
CA PRO A 873 41.47 -15.07 23.18
C PRO A 873 40.42 -16.02 22.61
N LEU A 874 39.82 -15.71 21.46
CA LEU A 874 38.73 -16.54 20.92
C LEU A 874 39.12 -18.01 20.69
N VAL A 875 40.39 -18.32 20.44
CA VAL A 875 40.86 -19.71 20.27
C VAL A 875 40.83 -20.54 21.55
N ASP A 876 40.80 -19.90 22.72
CA ASP A 876 40.81 -20.52 24.05
C ASP A 876 39.43 -20.47 24.74
N ALA A 877 38.41 -19.91 24.07
CA ALA A 877 37.08 -19.69 24.65
C ALA A 877 36.26 -20.99 24.77
N ASP A 878 35.74 -21.28 25.97
CA ASP A 878 34.93 -22.47 26.27
C ASP A 878 33.52 -22.15 26.81
N ARG A 879 32.64 -23.16 26.85
CA ARG A 879 31.25 -22.97 27.32
C ARG A 879 31.13 -22.63 28.82
N GLN A 880 32.15 -22.89 29.63
CA GLN A 880 32.11 -22.67 31.09
C GLN A 880 32.55 -21.25 31.48
N THR A 881 33.33 -20.59 30.62
CA THR A 881 33.89 -19.24 30.81
C THR A 881 33.27 -18.19 29.89
N SER A 882 32.86 -18.61 28.70
CA SER A 882 32.62 -17.74 27.54
C SER A 882 31.23 -17.92 26.90
N GLY A 883 30.43 -18.88 27.37
CA GLY A 883 29.09 -19.17 26.85
C GLY A 883 29.06 -19.96 25.54
N ALA A 884 27.85 -20.29 25.07
CA ALA A 884 27.66 -21.20 23.93
C ALA A 884 28.16 -20.61 22.59
N LYS A 885 27.85 -19.34 22.34
CA LYS A 885 28.15 -18.64 21.08
C LYS A 885 29.65 -18.50 20.86
N ALA A 886 30.38 -17.94 21.83
CA ALA A 886 31.83 -17.78 21.75
C ALA A 886 32.59 -19.11 21.60
N ALA A 887 32.19 -20.15 22.34
CA ALA A 887 32.80 -21.48 22.23
C ALA A 887 32.56 -22.13 20.85
N SER A 888 31.42 -21.87 20.20
CA SER A 888 31.20 -22.30 18.81
C SER A 888 32.13 -21.56 17.85
N CYS A 889 32.30 -20.24 18.02
CA CYS A 889 33.22 -19.43 17.22
C CYS A 889 34.70 -19.85 17.40
N ALA A 890 35.10 -20.28 18.59
CA ALA A 890 36.40 -20.91 18.85
C ALA A 890 36.61 -22.18 18.00
N GLN A 891 35.63 -23.08 18.03
CA GLN A 891 35.66 -24.32 17.24
C GLN A 891 35.66 -24.03 15.73
N LEU A 892 34.90 -23.03 15.27
CA LEU A 892 34.87 -22.59 13.88
C LEU A 892 36.25 -22.09 13.40
N ALA A 893 36.99 -21.33 14.23
CA ALA A 893 38.33 -20.84 13.86
C ALA A 893 39.33 -21.99 13.62
N SER A 894 39.24 -23.06 14.42
CA SER A 894 39.99 -24.30 14.21
C SER A 894 39.56 -25.02 12.92
N LEU A 895 38.24 -25.15 12.69
CA LEU A 895 37.69 -25.79 11.49
C LEU A 895 38.01 -25.03 10.20
N ALA A 896 38.08 -23.70 10.25
CA ALA A 896 38.44 -22.83 9.12
C ALA A 896 39.85 -23.14 8.60
N THR A 897 40.83 -23.27 9.51
CA THR A 897 42.21 -23.63 9.17
C THR A 897 42.28 -24.97 8.42
N ALA A 898 41.51 -25.97 8.87
CA ALA A 898 41.42 -27.27 8.21
C ALA A 898 40.64 -27.24 6.89
N SER A 899 39.64 -26.36 6.75
CA SER A 899 38.80 -26.23 5.55
C SER A 899 39.56 -25.82 4.28
N THR A 900 40.73 -25.16 4.44
CA THR A 900 41.60 -24.69 3.34
C THR A 900 42.06 -25.78 2.35
N LYS A 901 41.96 -27.06 2.74
CA LYS A 901 42.35 -28.23 1.93
C LYS A 901 41.17 -29.11 1.54
N VAL A 902 39.93 -28.67 1.79
CA VAL A 902 38.70 -29.45 1.59
C VAL A 902 37.93 -28.90 0.38
N TYR A 903 37.47 -29.82 -0.46
CA TYR A 903 36.69 -29.55 -1.67
C TYR A 903 35.50 -30.54 -1.71
N SER A 904 34.42 -30.21 -2.41
CA SER A 904 33.40 -31.19 -2.80
C SER A 904 33.99 -32.21 -3.78
N ASP A 905 33.29 -33.33 -3.98
CA ASP A 905 33.69 -34.37 -4.94
C ASP A 905 33.73 -33.83 -6.40
N HIS A 906 33.05 -32.70 -6.65
CA HIS A 906 33.03 -31.97 -7.94
C HIS A 906 34.02 -30.78 -7.99
N GLY A 907 34.79 -30.55 -6.92
CA GLY A 907 35.87 -29.56 -6.88
C GLY A 907 35.51 -28.17 -6.34
N ALA A 908 34.32 -27.96 -5.78
CA ALA A 908 33.97 -26.68 -5.13
C ALA A 908 34.70 -26.55 -3.78
N PRO A 909 35.45 -25.46 -3.50
CA PRO A 909 36.22 -25.32 -2.26
C PRO A 909 35.29 -25.08 -1.05
N ALA A 910 35.46 -25.89 -0.01
CA ALA A 910 34.78 -25.73 1.28
C ALA A 910 35.52 -24.75 2.21
N SER A 911 36.46 -23.95 1.69
CA SER A 911 37.32 -23.05 2.45
C SER A 911 36.56 -21.80 2.94
N PHE A 912 36.57 -21.55 4.24
CA PHE A 912 36.00 -20.35 4.86
C PHE A 912 36.96 -19.73 5.89
N ASN A 913 36.67 -18.47 6.24
CA ASN A 913 37.34 -17.69 7.28
C ASN A 913 36.42 -17.49 8.51
N VAL A 914 36.96 -17.05 9.64
CA VAL A 914 36.22 -16.60 10.83
C VAL A 914 36.79 -15.22 11.23
N PRO A 915 35.98 -14.26 11.69
CA PRO A 915 36.49 -12.96 12.18
C PRO A 915 37.48 -13.13 13.33
N ALA A 916 38.45 -12.23 13.45
CA ALA A 916 39.26 -12.14 14.68
C ALA A 916 38.35 -11.82 15.88
N GLY A 917 38.69 -12.35 17.06
CA GLY A 917 37.81 -12.23 18.23
C GLY A 917 38.48 -12.44 19.58
N ALA A 918 37.80 -11.98 20.62
CA ALA A 918 38.13 -12.14 22.03
C ALA A 918 36.86 -12.15 22.89
N VAL A 919 36.96 -12.60 24.15
CA VAL A 919 35.81 -12.72 25.05
C VAL A 919 36.07 -12.04 26.39
N ILE A 920 35.09 -11.25 26.84
CA ILE A 920 34.96 -10.78 28.21
C ILE A 920 34.16 -11.86 28.98
N PRO A 921 34.78 -12.58 29.93
CA PRO A 921 34.19 -13.80 30.50
C PRO A 921 33.04 -13.54 31.50
N PHE A 922 32.32 -14.60 31.86
CA PHE A 922 31.38 -14.58 33.00
C PHE A 922 32.09 -14.08 34.28
N GLY A 923 31.35 -13.39 35.16
CA GLY A 923 31.92 -12.75 36.36
C GLY A 923 32.37 -11.30 36.13
N SER A 924 32.47 -10.84 34.88
CA SER A 924 32.93 -9.47 34.57
C SER A 924 31.90 -8.39 34.88
N MET A 925 30.60 -8.67 34.67
CA MET A 925 29.51 -7.74 35.04
C MET A 925 29.41 -7.64 36.57
N GLU A 926 29.52 -8.78 37.24
CA GLU A 926 29.48 -8.95 38.69
C GLU A 926 30.67 -8.23 39.34
N THR A 927 31.87 -8.36 38.79
CA THR A 927 33.06 -7.59 39.22
C THR A 927 32.86 -6.08 39.06
N ALA A 928 32.18 -5.63 38.00
CA ALA A 928 31.84 -4.21 37.82
C ALA A 928 30.77 -3.73 38.82
N LEU A 929 29.77 -4.55 39.13
CA LEU A 929 28.76 -4.29 40.17
C LEU A 929 29.39 -4.19 41.57
N GLU A 930 30.30 -5.10 41.91
CA GLU A 930 31.06 -5.06 43.18
C GLU A 930 31.93 -3.80 43.27
N THR A 931 32.68 -3.49 42.21
CA THR A 931 33.57 -2.31 42.16
C THR A 931 32.80 -1.00 42.36
N ASN A 932 31.60 -0.90 41.78
CA ASN A 932 30.71 0.26 41.94
C ASN A 932 29.81 0.19 43.21
N LYS A 933 29.88 -0.90 43.98
CA LYS A 933 29.05 -1.17 45.19
C LYS A 933 27.54 -1.23 44.91
N LEU A 934 27.16 -1.72 43.73
CA LEU A 934 25.76 -1.82 43.27
C LEU A 934 25.17 -3.25 43.40
N MET A 935 25.99 -4.22 43.82
CA MET A 935 25.63 -5.65 43.87
C MET A 935 24.41 -5.97 44.77
N GLU A 936 24.23 -5.23 45.87
CA GLU A 936 23.07 -5.37 46.76
C GLU A 936 21.78 -4.91 46.06
N THR A 937 21.80 -3.73 45.43
CA THR A 937 20.68 -3.19 44.63
C THR A 937 20.34 -4.09 43.44
N PHE A 938 21.35 -4.62 42.74
CA PHE A 938 21.19 -5.60 41.67
C PHE A 938 20.46 -6.86 42.17
N THR A 939 20.91 -7.42 43.29
CA THR A 939 20.32 -8.65 43.86
C THR A 939 18.85 -8.45 44.25
N LEU A 940 18.53 -7.31 44.87
CA LEU A 940 17.14 -6.95 45.23
C LEU A 940 16.23 -6.80 44.00
N LEU A 941 16.72 -6.13 42.93
CA LEU A 941 15.96 -5.99 41.68
C LEU A 941 15.74 -7.35 41.00
N VAL A 942 16.74 -8.24 40.98
CA VAL A 942 16.57 -9.60 40.44
C VAL A 942 15.55 -10.40 41.25
N GLU A 943 15.47 -10.25 42.58
CA GLU A 943 14.44 -10.90 43.41
C GLU A 943 13.03 -10.34 43.18
N GLN A 944 12.90 -9.03 42.92
CA GLN A 944 11.64 -8.42 42.51
C GLN A 944 11.19 -8.90 41.13
N ILE A 945 12.13 -9.05 40.18
CA ILE A 945 11.86 -9.61 38.84
C ILE A 945 11.57 -11.12 38.89
N GLU A 946 12.10 -11.86 39.85
CA GLU A 946 11.73 -13.28 40.05
C GLU A 946 10.26 -13.40 40.49
N THR A 947 9.74 -12.44 41.27
CA THR A 947 8.46 -12.55 41.99
C THR A 947 7.28 -11.74 41.42
N ALA A 948 7.52 -10.72 40.57
CA ALA A 948 6.46 -9.87 40.03
C ALA A 948 5.45 -10.59 39.09
N GLU A 949 4.18 -10.17 39.08
CA GLU A 949 3.14 -10.72 38.19
C GLU A 949 3.41 -10.39 36.70
N ILE A 950 2.92 -11.22 35.78
CA ILE A 950 3.22 -11.12 34.33
C ILE A 950 2.47 -9.94 33.68
N ASP A 951 1.24 -9.67 34.12
CA ASP A 951 0.35 -8.65 33.56
C ASP A 951 0.46 -7.29 34.30
N GLY A 952 1.34 -7.20 35.30
CA GLY A 952 1.54 -6.01 36.12
C GLY A 952 2.64 -5.10 35.59
N SER A 953 2.38 -3.78 35.57
CA SER A 953 3.38 -2.75 35.22
C SER A 953 4.61 -2.71 36.16
N GLU A 954 4.57 -3.45 37.26
CA GLU A 954 5.71 -3.62 38.16
C GLU A 954 6.84 -4.44 37.53
N LEU A 955 6.54 -5.50 36.78
CA LEU A 955 7.56 -6.31 36.11
C LEU A 955 8.39 -5.47 35.14
N ASP A 956 7.69 -4.70 34.31
CA ASP A 956 8.25 -3.81 33.30
C ASP A 956 9.16 -2.76 33.94
N LYS A 957 8.68 -2.12 35.01
CA LYS A 957 9.46 -1.15 35.79
C LYS A 957 10.71 -1.77 36.43
N HIS A 958 10.62 -2.93 37.06
CA HIS A 958 11.80 -3.57 37.67
C HIS A 958 12.82 -3.98 36.59
N CYS A 959 12.37 -4.48 35.43
CA CYS A 959 13.24 -4.78 34.28
C CYS A 959 13.91 -3.51 33.74
N GLU A 960 13.17 -2.41 33.61
CA GLU A 960 13.70 -1.10 33.25
C GLU A 960 14.77 -0.61 34.24
N ASP A 961 14.48 -0.63 35.54
CA ASP A 961 15.36 -0.09 36.57
C ASP A 961 16.63 -0.94 36.72
N LEU A 962 16.56 -2.26 36.51
CA LEU A 962 17.73 -3.14 36.42
C LEU A 962 18.55 -2.89 35.14
N GLN A 963 17.91 -2.69 33.99
CA GLN A 963 18.62 -2.33 32.76
C GLN A 963 19.33 -0.97 32.88
N LYS A 964 18.70 0.03 33.53
CA LYS A 964 19.32 1.34 33.83
C LYS A 964 20.53 1.18 34.75
N LEU A 965 20.42 0.33 35.78
CA LEU A 965 21.54 0.03 36.69
C LEU A 965 22.73 -0.57 35.93
N ILE A 966 22.50 -1.61 35.13
CA ILE A 966 23.57 -2.32 34.40
C ILE A 966 24.16 -1.45 33.28
N SER A 967 23.33 -0.66 32.58
CA SER A 967 23.79 0.28 31.53
C SER A 967 24.67 1.43 32.06
N SER A 968 24.68 1.66 33.37
CA SER A 968 25.55 2.64 34.02
C SER A 968 26.96 2.12 34.33
N LEU A 969 27.19 0.80 34.18
CA LEU A 969 28.48 0.17 34.40
C LEU A 969 29.44 0.41 33.21
N LEU A 970 30.72 0.20 33.47
CA LEU A 970 31.77 0.08 32.46
C LEU A 970 32.62 -1.17 32.79
N PRO A 971 33.20 -1.85 31.79
CA PRO A 971 34.17 -2.92 32.02
C PRO A 971 35.45 -2.40 32.68
N GLY A 972 36.21 -3.31 33.29
CA GLY A 972 37.49 -2.98 33.92
C GLY A 972 38.49 -2.36 32.94
N GLN A 973 39.32 -1.44 33.43
CA GLN A 973 40.37 -0.80 32.64
C GLN A 973 41.36 -1.83 32.05
N ASP A 974 41.61 -2.93 32.79
CA ASP A 974 42.41 -4.08 32.35
C ASP A 974 41.78 -4.83 31.17
N VAL A 975 40.45 -4.91 31.10
CA VAL A 975 39.71 -5.49 29.97
C VAL A 975 39.86 -4.63 28.72
N ILE A 976 39.78 -3.31 28.88
CA ILE A 976 39.93 -2.34 27.78
C ILE A 976 41.37 -2.34 27.24
N GLU A 977 42.36 -2.35 28.13
CA GLU A 977 43.77 -2.43 27.76
C GLU A 977 44.11 -3.76 27.06
N SER A 978 43.61 -4.90 27.58
CA SER A 978 43.79 -6.22 26.94
C SER A 978 43.18 -6.28 25.54
N LEU A 979 42.01 -5.67 25.31
CA LEU A 979 41.40 -5.61 23.98
C LEU A 979 42.21 -4.75 22.99
N GLY A 980 42.90 -3.72 23.49
CA GLY A 980 43.82 -2.88 22.71
C GLY A 980 45.09 -3.61 22.24
N GLU A 981 45.44 -4.76 22.85
CA GLU A 981 46.50 -5.64 22.36
C GLU A 981 46.00 -6.62 21.28
N VAL A 982 44.72 -7.01 21.30
CA VAL A 982 44.12 -7.95 20.35
C VAL A 982 43.71 -7.28 19.04
N PHE A 983 43.14 -6.08 19.11
CA PHE A 983 42.59 -5.37 17.94
C PHE A 983 43.38 -4.09 17.62
N PRO A 984 43.68 -3.81 16.34
CA PRO A 984 44.33 -2.55 15.99
C PRO A 984 43.41 -1.37 16.27
N SER A 985 43.98 -0.23 16.67
CA SER A 985 43.22 0.95 17.15
C SER A 985 42.29 1.60 16.12
N ASN A 986 42.40 1.24 14.85
CA ASN A 986 41.50 1.66 13.77
C ASN A 986 40.52 0.57 13.31
N ALA A 987 40.40 -0.54 14.05
CA ALA A 987 39.38 -1.56 13.82
C ALA A 987 37.97 -1.02 14.09
N ARG A 988 36.98 -1.69 13.49
CA ARG A 988 35.59 -1.62 13.94
C ARG A 988 35.25 -2.98 14.53
N LEU A 989 34.48 -2.99 15.61
CA LEU A 989 34.13 -4.19 16.37
C LEU A 989 32.62 -4.37 16.45
N ILE A 990 32.20 -5.62 16.58
CA ILE A 990 30.84 -6.00 17.00
C ILE A 990 30.94 -6.63 18.39
N VAL A 991 30.04 -6.21 19.28
CA VAL A 991 29.98 -6.64 20.68
C VAL A 991 28.73 -7.51 20.81
N ARG A 992 28.90 -8.84 20.79
CA ARG A 992 27.80 -9.83 20.77
C ARG A 992 27.61 -10.45 22.17
N SER A 993 26.35 -10.69 22.52
CA SER A 993 25.95 -11.55 23.66
C SER A 993 26.52 -12.97 23.54
N SER A 994 26.80 -13.62 24.68
CA SER A 994 27.15 -15.05 24.77
C SER A 994 26.79 -15.57 26.16
N ALA A 995 25.49 -15.64 26.48
CA ALA A 995 25.03 -16.04 27.81
C ALA A 995 25.17 -17.56 28.07
N ASN A 996 25.17 -17.95 29.34
CA ASN A 996 25.15 -19.37 29.76
C ASN A 996 23.79 -20.06 29.49
N VAL A 997 22.73 -19.25 29.35
CA VAL A 997 21.33 -19.64 29.09
C VAL A 997 20.92 -19.48 27.62
N GLU A 998 21.89 -19.37 26.70
CA GLU A 998 21.63 -19.48 25.25
C GLU A 998 21.45 -20.95 24.82
N ASP A 999 20.62 -21.18 23.80
CA ASP A 999 20.37 -22.48 23.16
C ASP A 999 19.95 -23.62 24.12
N LEU A 1000 19.20 -23.30 25.18
CA LEU A 1000 18.61 -24.29 26.09
C LEU A 1000 17.43 -25.03 25.45
N ALA A 1001 17.28 -26.32 25.79
CA ALA A 1001 16.20 -27.16 25.26
C ALA A 1001 14.82 -26.66 25.75
N GLY A 1002 14.03 -26.09 24.83
CA GLY A 1002 12.74 -25.46 25.13
C GLY A 1002 12.77 -23.92 25.21
N MET A 1003 13.90 -23.27 24.89
CA MET A 1003 14.04 -21.81 24.93
C MET A 1003 14.76 -21.29 23.68
N SER A 1004 14.06 -20.52 22.84
CA SER A 1004 14.67 -19.92 21.64
C SER A 1004 15.47 -18.66 21.97
N ALA A 1005 16.79 -18.80 22.12
CA ALA A 1005 17.70 -17.66 22.29
C ALA A 1005 17.94 -16.82 21.01
N ALA A 1006 17.43 -17.27 19.85
CA ALA A 1006 17.59 -16.58 18.57
C ALA A 1006 16.96 -15.17 18.61
N GLY A 1007 17.80 -14.13 18.50
CA GLY A 1007 17.39 -12.73 18.64
C GLY A 1007 16.73 -12.42 19.98
N LEU A 1008 17.30 -12.88 21.10
CA LEU A 1008 16.81 -12.60 22.46
C LEU A 1008 17.67 -11.58 23.23
N TYR A 1009 18.92 -11.39 22.83
CA TYR A 1009 19.92 -10.54 23.49
C TYR A 1009 20.62 -9.63 22.47
N ASP A 1010 21.09 -8.46 22.92
CA ASP A 1010 21.69 -7.44 22.04
C ASP A 1010 22.95 -7.96 21.34
N SER A 1011 23.25 -7.34 20.20
CA SER A 1011 24.57 -7.30 19.58
C SER A 1011 24.80 -5.90 19.02
N ILE A 1012 25.85 -5.22 19.46
CA ILE A 1012 26.12 -3.82 19.11
C ILE A 1012 27.17 -3.76 17.99
N PRO A 1013 26.81 -3.36 16.77
CA PRO A 1013 27.75 -3.25 15.64
C PRO A 1013 28.58 -1.95 15.71
N ASN A 1014 29.55 -1.83 14.81
CA ASN A 1014 30.24 -0.56 14.51
C ASN A 1014 30.83 0.18 15.74
N VAL A 1015 31.43 -0.54 16.68
CA VAL A 1015 32.06 0.02 17.88
C VAL A 1015 33.57 0.23 17.66
N SER A 1016 34.13 1.37 18.06
CA SER A 1016 35.60 1.56 18.04
C SER A 1016 36.26 1.07 19.34
N PRO A 1017 37.38 0.33 19.30
CA PRO A 1017 38.22 0.10 20.47
C PRO A 1017 38.95 1.38 20.92
N SER A 1018 39.07 2.40 20.05
CA SER A 1018 39.72 3.68 20.38
C SER A 1018 38.85 4.65 21.17
N ASP A 1019 37.60 4.31 21.46
CA ASP A 1019 36.69 5.10 22.30
C ASP A 1019 36.25 4.21 23.49
N PRO A 1020 37.05 4.18 24.58
CA PRO A 1020 36.77 3.34 25.76
C PRO A 1020 35.39 3.56 26.38
N ILE A 1021 34.83 4.77 26.24
CA ILE A 1021 33.53 5.14 26.81
C ILE A 1021 32.42 4.52 25.97
N ARG A 1022 32.44 4.69 24.64
CA ARG A 1022 31.46 4.00 23.76
C ARG A 1022 31.59 2.49 23.81
N PHE A 1023 32.82 1.97 23.82
CA PHE A 1023 33.04 0.53 23.95
C PHE A 1023 32.48 0.00 25.26
N GLY A 1024 32.73 0.68 26.38
CA GLY A 1024 32.19 0.31 27.68
C GLY A 1024 30.65 0.35 27.72
N HIS A 1025 30.02 1.37 27.13
CA HIS A 1025 28.56 1.41 27.00
C HIS A 1025 28.00 0.32 26.08
N ALA A 1026 28.70 -0.08 25.02
CA ALA A 1026 28.29 -1.21 24.17
C ALA A 1026 28.31 -2.54 24.94
N VAL A 1027 29.37 -2.79 25.74
CA VAL A 1027 29.44 -3.95 26.64
C VAL A 1027 28.34 -3.89 27.71
N ALA A 1028 28.12 -2.73 28.32
CA ALA A 1028 27.07 -2.54 29.33
C ALA A 1028 25.65 -2.74 28.78
N ARG A 1029 25.39 -2.34 27.52
CA ARG A 1029 24.14 -2.65 26.81
C ARG A 1029 23.95 -4.15 26.60
N VAL A 1030 24.99 -4.88 26.18
CA VAL A 1030 24.90 -6.34 26.02
C VAL A 1030 24.63 -7.02 27.37
N TRP A 1031 25.28 -6.60 28.46
CA TRP A 1031 24.95 -7.06 29.81
C TRP A 1031 23.51 -6.73 30.21
N ALA A 1032 23.06 -5.49 29.98
CA ALA A 1032 21.69 -5.07 30.31
C ALA A 1032 20.63 -5.85 29.52
N SER A 1033 20.93 -6.22 28.26
CA SER A 1033 20.00 -6.97 27.39
C SER A 1033 19.57 -8.32 27.99
N LEU A 1034 20.41 -8.90 28.88
CA LEU A 1034 20.07 -10.09 29.65
C LEU A 1034 18.76 -9.91 30.44
N TYR A 1035 18.44 -8.70 30.89
CA TYR A 1035 17.27 -8.38 31.73
C TYR A 1035 16.21 -7.52 31.02
N THR A 1036 16.14 -7.59 29.68
CA THR A 1036 14.94 -7.12 28.97
C THR A 1036 13.70 -7.88 29.44
N ARG A 1037 12.53 -7.21 29.44
CA ARG A 1037 11.22 -7.83 29.75
C ARG A 1037 11.02 -9.16 29.02
N ARG A 1038 11.38 -9.19 27.73
CA ARG A 1038 11.27 -10.36 26.86
C ARG A 1038 12.21 -11.49 27.30
N ALA A 1039 13.49 -11.23 27.53
CA ALA A 1039 14.43 -12.24 28.02
C ALA A 1039 14.03 -12.82 29.40
N VAL A 1040 13.51 -11.97 30.29
CA VAL A 1040 12.97 -12.40 31.60
C VAL A 1040 11.79 -13.36 31.42
N LEU A 1041 10.80 -12.99 30.59
CA LEU A 1041 9.62 -13.82 30.34
C LEU A 1041 9.97 -15.13 29.61
N SER A 1042 10.87 -15.09 28.64
CA SER A 1042 11.38 -16.28 27.93
C SER A 1042 12.03 -17.28 28.90
N ARG A 1043 12.86 -16.80 29.84
CA ARG A 1043 13.42 -17.64 30.92
C ARG A 1043 12.37 -18.16 31.90
N ARG A 1044 11.39 -17.33 32.29
CA ARG A 1044 10.26 -17.76 33.15
C ARG A 1044 9.47 -18.90 32.49
N ALA A 1045 9.17 -18.80 31.19
CA ALA A 1045 8.48 -19.84 30.43
C ALA A 1045 9.31 -21.15 30.34
N ALA A 1046 10.64 -21.03 30.22
CA ALA A 1046 11.57 -22.15 30.24
C ALA A 1046 11.85 -22.72 31.65
N GLY A 1047 11.30 -22.14 32.73
CA GLY A 1047 11.55 -22.56 34.11
C GLY A 1047 12.95 -22.22 34.64
N VAL A 1048 13.64 -21.25 34.03
CA VAL A 1048 14.99 -20.80 34.39
C VAL A 1048 14.91 -19.59 35.33
N SER A 1049 15.56 -19.67 36.50
CA SER A 1049 15.62 -18.55 37.45
C SER A 1049 16.42 -17.39 36.87
N GLN A 1050 16.01 -16.16 37.18
CA GLN A 1050 16.74 -14.95 36.75
C GLN A 1050 18.12 -14.83 37.42
N LYS A 1051 18.33 -15.56 38.53
CA LYS A 1051 19.59 -15.64 39.28
C LYS A 1051 20.63 -16.58 38.67
N ASP A 1052 20.20 -17.56 37.88
CA ASP A 1052 21.10 -18.55 37.24
C ASP A 1052 21.67 -18.05 35.89
N ALA A 1053 21.20 -16.89 35.40
CA ALA A 1053 21.57 -16.33 34.11
C ALA A 1053 22.80 -15.41 34.22
N THR A 1054 23.83 -15.67 33.42
CA THR A 1054 25.07 -14.87 33.35
C THR A 1054 25.44 -14.58 31.89
N MET A 1055 26.09 -13.42 31.64
CA MET A 1055 26.43 -12.94 30.28
C MET A 1055 27.94 -12.76 30.11
N ALA A 1056 28.55 -13.58 29.26
CA ALA A 1056 29.85 -13.29 28.67
C ALA A 1056 29.64 -12.49 27.37
N VAL A 1057 30.66 -11.72 26.96
CA VAL A 1057 30.55 -10.82 25.80
C VAL A 1057 31.63 -11.17 24.78
N LEU A 1058 31.19 -11.60 23.59
CA LEU A 1058 32.02 -11.94 22.45
C LEU A 1058 32.30 -10.67 21.64
N VAL A 1059 33.56 -10.22 21.63
CA VAL A 1059 34.02 -9.08 20.84
C VAL A 1059 34.66 -9.62 19.56
N GLN A 1060 34.18 -9.21 18.39
CA GLN A 1060 34.71 -9.65 17.09
C GLN A 1060 35.00 -8.47 16.16
N GLU A 1061 35.89 -8.70 15.18
CA GLU A 1061 36.11 -7.81 14.05
C GLU A 1061 34.80 -7.60 13.25
N MET A 1062 34.37 -6.34 13.11
CA MET A 1062 33.17 -5.98 12.34
C MET A 1062 33.49 -5.99 10.85
N LEU A 1063 33.08 -7.05 10.17
CA LEU A 1063 33.23 -7.16 8.71
C LEU A 1063 32.34 -6.14 7.99
N SER A 1064 32.77 -5.74 6.79
CA SER A 1064 31.98 -4.94 5.84
C SER A 1064 31.70 -5.79 4.58
N PRO A 1065 30.69 -6.68 4.62
CA PRO A 1065 30.40 -7.62 3.54
C PRO A 1065 29.60 -7.01 2.38
N ASP A 1066 29.74 -7.62 1.21
CA ASP A 1066 28.92 -7.35 0.02
C ASP A 1066 27.54 -8.05 0.12
N LEU A 1067 27.52 -9.23 0.74
CA LEU A 1067 26.35 -10.09 0.98
C LEU A 1067 26.47 -10.78 2.34
N SER A 1068 25.35 -10.94 3.05
CA SER A 1068 25.21 -11.79 4.24
C SER A 1068 24.35 -13.01 3.94
N PHE A 1069 24.48 -14.08 4.72
CA PHE A 1069 23.66 -15.28 4.56
C PHE A 1069 23.40 -16.04 5.87
N VAL A 1070 22.26 -16.73 5.90
CA VAL A 1070 21.97 -17.83 6.83
C VAL A 1070 21.81 -19.11 6.00
N LEU A 1071 22.38 -20.21 6.49
CA LEU A 1071 22.53 -21.47 5.74
C LEU A 1071 22.07 -22.65 6.61
N HIS A 1072 20.97 -23.28 6.22
CA HIS A 1072 20.43 -24.49 6.84
C HIS A 1072 20.90 -25.72 6.05
N THR A 1073 21.55 -26.66 6.74
CA THR A 1073 22.13 -27.86 6.11
C THR A 1073 21.16 -29.03 5.95
N LEU A 1074 19.93 -28.89 6.45
CA LEU A 1074 18.76 -29.70 6.12
C LEU A 1074 17.68 -28.74 5.58
N SER A 1075 17.02 -29.04 4.46
CA SER A 1075 15.96 -28.16 3.92
C SER A 1075 14.89 -27.88 4.99
N PRO A 1076 14.60 -26.60 5.30
CA PRO A 1076 13.59 -26.23 6.29
C PRO A 1076 12.14 -26.39 5.79
N THR A 1077 11.94 -26.66 4.50
CA THR A 1077 10.62 -26.68 3.85
C THR A 1077 10.16 -28.10 3.47
N ASP A 1078 11.07 -29.00 3.10
CA ASP A 1078 10.74 -30.41 2.76
C ASP A 1078 11.48 -31.48 3.58
N ASN A 1079 12.37 -31.08 4.51
CA ASN A 1079 13.23 -31.98 5.31
C ASN A 1079 14.12 -32.94 4.47
N ASN A 1080 14.50 -32.54 3.25
CA ASN A 1080 15.35 -33.36 2.38
C ASN A 1080 16.83 -33.24 2.76
N HIS A 1081 17.35 -34.30 3.38
CA HIS A 1081 18.76 -34.39 3.82
C HIS A 1081 19.81 -34.26 2.71
N ASN A 1082 19.44 -34.34 1.42
CA ASN A 1082 20.37 -34.23 0.29
C ASN A 1082 20.66 -32.79 -0.12
N PHE A 1083 19.88 -31.82 0.36
CA PHE A 1083 20.00 -30.41 0.00
C PHE A 1083 20.37 -29.53 1.20
N ILE A 1084 21.03 -28.42 0.89
CA ILE A 1084 21.37 -27.32 1.80
C ILE A 1084 20.68 -26.08 1.23
N GLU A 1085 20.05 -25.28 2.09
CA GLU A 1085 19.37 -24.05 1.67
C GLU A 1085 19.99 -22.81 2.31
N ALA A 1086 20.19 -21.78 1.49
CA ALA A 1086 20.76 -20.50 1.88
C ALA A 1086 19.73 -19.39 1.64
N GLU A 1087 19.46 -18.57 2.65
CA GLU A 1087 18.87 -17.25 2.46
C GLU A 1087 19.96 -16.19 2.56
N ILE A 1088 20.02 -15.32 1.54
CA ILE A 1088 21.11 -14.37 1.32
C ILE A 1088 20.52 -12.96 1.19
N ALA A 1089 21.15 -11.96 1.82
CA ALA A 1089 20.79 -10.55 1.74
C ALA A 1089 21.97 -9.66 1.30
N PRO A 1090 21.68 -8.44 0.81
CA PRO A 1090 22.70 -7.42 0.59
C PRO A 1090 23.20 -6.83 1.92
N GLY A 1091 24.50 -6.51 1.99
CA GLY A 1091 25.11 -5.90 3.16
C GLY A 1091 25.20 -6.83 4.38
N LEU A 1092 24.88 -6.29 5.56
CA LEU A 1092 25.04 -6.94 6.86
C LEU A 1092 24.05 -8.10 7.13
N GLY A 1093 24.36 -8.96 8.11
CA GLY A 1093 23.50 -10.09 8.52
C GLY A 1093 22.20 -9.62 9.17
N GLU A 1094 22.26 -8.45 9.80
CA GLU A 1094 21.16 -7.72 10.39
C GLU A 1094 20.04 -7.41 9.36
N THR A 1095 20.34 -7.34 8.05
CA THR A 1095 19.33 -7.23 6.98
C THR A 1095 18.42 -8.47 6.88
N LEU A 1096 18.90 -9.68 7.24
CA LEU A 1096 18.07 -10.90 7.35
C LEU A 1096 17.37 -11.00 8.72
N ALA A 1097 18.02 -10.52 9.78
CA ALA A 1097 17.58 -10.74 11.16
C ALA A 1097 16.52 -9.73 11.66
N SER A 1098 16.55 -8.49 11.15
CA SER A 1098 15.77 -7.33 11.63
C SER A 1098 14.27 -7.32 11.26
N GLY A 1099 13.72 -8.42 10.77
CA GLY A 1099 12.33 -8.50 10.28
C GLY A 1099 12.00 -7.57 9.11
N THR A 1100 13.01 -6.90 8.52
CA THR A 1100 12.85 -5.96 7.40
C THR A 1100 11.99 -6.55 6.31
N ARG A 1101 10.87 -5.89 5.98
CA ARG A 1101 9.79 -6.42 5.13
C ARG A 1101 10.30 -6.76 3.72
N GLY A 1102 10.57 -8.04 3.48
CA GLY A 1102 11.00 -8.54 2.19
C GLY A 1102 11.39 -10.01 2.18
N THR A 1103 11.60 -10.50 0.96
CA THR A 1103 12.10 -11.83 0.63
C THR A 1103 13.61 -11.72 0.34
N PRO A 1104 14.46 -12.65 0.82
CA PRO A 1104 15.88 -12.74 0.47
C PRO A 1104 16.11 -13.48 -0.85
N TRP A 1105 17.35 -13.53 -1.34
CA TRP A 1105 17.70 -14.53 -2.35
C TRP A 1105 17.73 -15.89 -1.67
N ARG A 1106 16.88 -16.83 -2.09
CA ARG A 1106 16.86 -18.20 -1.57
C ARG A 1106 17.47 -19.15 -2.59
N LEU A 1107 18.53 -19.86 -2.22
CA LEU A 1107 19.20 -20.87 -3.05
C LEU A 1107 19.12 -22.23 -2.38
N SER A 1108 18.93 -23.29 -3.17
CA SER A 1108 19.13 -24.68 -2.75
C SER A 1108 20.35 -25.27 -3.46
N SER A 1109 21.16 -26.04 -2.75
CA SER A 1109 22.42 -26.64 -3.24
C SER A 1109 22.49 -28.12 -2.86
N GLY A 1110 22.65 -29.00 -3.85
CA GLY A 1110 22.74 -30.45 -3.65
C GLY A 1110 24.10 -30.86 -3.07
N LYS A 1111 24.10 -31.62 -1.97
CA LYS A 1111 25.33 -32.06 -1.26
C LYS A 1111 26.22 -33.00 -2.08
N PHE A 1112 25.66 -33.67 -3.08
CA PHE A 1112 26.28 -34.81 -3.78
C PHE A 1112 26.30 -34.67 -5.31
N ASP A 1113 25.54 -33.74 -5.89
CA ASP A 1113 25.36 -33.60 -7.35
C ASP A 1113 25.70 -32.20 -7.90
N ASP A 1114 26.18 -31.30 -7.03
CA ASP A 1114 26.55 -29.90 -7.33
C ASP A 1114 25.40 -29.06 -7.95
N THR A 1115 24.15 -29.54 -7.89
CA THR A 1115 22.96 -28.85 -8.42
C THR A 1115 22.65 -27.63 -7.57
N VAL A 1116 22.74 -26.44 -8.15
CA VAL A 1116 22.21 -25.20 -7.56
C VAL A 1116 20.87 -24.84 -8.20
N ARG A 1117 19.89 -24.51 -7.37
CA ARG A 1117 18.57 -24.00 -7.75
C ARG A 1117 18.29 -22.66 -7.10
N THR A 1118 17.68 -21.75 -7.84
CA THR A 1118 17.23 -20.44 -7.35
C THR A 1118 15.76 -20.53 -6.99
N LEU A 1119 15.46 -20.49 -5.68
CA LEU A 1119 14.08 -20.58 -5.16
C LEU A 1119 13.41 -19.20 -5.07
N ALA A 1120 14.18 -18.15 -4.76
CA ALA A 1120 13.70 -16.76 -4.72
C ALA A 1120 14.80 -15.76 -5.07
N PHE A 1121 14.41 -14.55 -5.50
CA PHE A 1121 15.30 -13.39 -5.62
C PHE A 1121 14.99 -12.36 -4.55
N ALA A 1122 16.02 -11.68 -4.04
CA ALA A 1122 15.85 -10.67 -3.00
C ALA A 1122 15.00 -9.48 -3.48
N ASN A 1123 14.19 -8.92 -2.57
CA ASN A 1123 13.38 -7.73 -2.84
C ASN A 1123 13.41 -6.67 -1.72
N PHE A 1124 14.27 -6.79 -0.70
CA PHE A 1124 14.43 -5.76 0.35
C PHE A 1124 14.72 -4.39 -0.25
N SER A 1125 14.07 -3.35 0.26
CA SER A 1125 14.24 -1.96 -0.21
C SER A 1125 15.61 -1.38 0.17
N GLU A 1126 16.12 -1.72 1.36
CA GLU A 1126 17.34 -1.16 1.93
C GLU A 1126 18.29 -2.25 2.43
N GLU A 1127 19.60 -1.99 2.34
CA GLU A 1127 20.66 -2.81 2.92
C GLU A 1127 21.30 -2.07 4.10
N MET A 1128 21.52 -2.77 5.21
CA MET A 1128 22.29 -2.25 6.33
C MET A 1128 23.79 -2.39 6.03
N VAL A 1129 24.56 -1.32 6.21
CA VAL A 1129 26.02 -1.31 6.03
C VAL A 1129 26.73 -0.50 7.12
N VAL A 1130 28.02 -0.79 7.34
CA VAL A 1130 28.93 0.09 8.08
C VAL A 1130 29.75 0.90 7.07
N GLY A 1131 29.70 2.23 7.17
CA GLY A 1131 30.47 3.10 6.29
C GLY A 1131 31.94 3.11 6.67
N GLY A 1132 32.86 2.75 5.76
CA GLY A 1132 34.31 2.75 6.04
C GLY A 1132 34.84 4.09 6.60
N ASN A 1133 34.22 5.21 6.21
CA ASN A 1133 34.53 6.57 6.68
C ASN A 1133 33.46 7.17 7.63
N SER A 1134 32.42 6.42 8.03
CA SER A 1134 31.44 6.92 9.02
C SER A 1134 32.05 6.91 10.42
N PRO A 1135 31.43 7.56 11.42
CA PRO A 1135 31.74 7.29 12.82
C PRO A 1135 31.63 5.79 13.15
N ALA A 1136 32.34 5.38 14.20
CA ALA A 1136 32.25 4.05 14.82
C ALA A 1136 31.61 4.22 16.20
N ASP A 1137 30.32 4.53 16.16
CA ASP A 1137 29.52 5.06 17.26
C ASP A 1137 28.44 4.09 17.78
N GLY A 1138 28.30 2.91 17.19
CA GLY A 1138 27.25 1.93 17.47
C GLY A 1138 26.19 1.79 16.37
N GLU A 1139 26.15 2.73 15.42
CA GLU A 1139 25.07 2.84 14.44
C GLU A 1139 25.38 2.17 13.09
N VAL A 1140 24.34 1.83 12.33
CA VAL A 1140 24.42 1.33 10.94
C VAL A 1140 23.78 2.32 9.96
N ILE A 1141 24.18 2.26 8.69
CA ILE A 1141 23.63 3.08 7.61
C ILE A 1141 22.70 2.21 6.76
N LEU A 1142 21.47 2.69 6.55
CA LEU A 1142 20.54 2.12 5.57
C LEU A 1142 20.81 2.74 4.19
N LEU A 1143 20.93 1.91 3.16
CA LEU A 1143 21.11 2.34 1.77
C LEU A 1143 20.11 1.64 0.85
N THR A 1144 19.46 2.38 -0.05
CA THR A 1144 18.55 1.81 -1.05
C THR A 1144 19.25 0.80 -1.97
N VAL A 1145 18.71 -0.42 -2.06
CA VAL A 1145 19.28 -1.49 -2.89
C VAL A 1145 18.85 -1.36 -4.34
N ASP A 1146 19.74 -1.61 -5.28
CA ASP A 1146 19.41 -1.68 -6.72
C ASP A 1146 19.76 -3.08 -7.27
N TYR A 1147 18.77 -3.96 -7.40
CA TYR A 1147 18.99 -5.34 -7.84
C TYR A 1147 19.34 -5.47 -9.33
N SER A 1148 19.24 -4.39 -10.12
CA SER A 1148 19.76 -4.37 -11.50
C SER A 1148 21.30 -4.39 -11.55
N LYS A 1149 21.97 -4.15 -10.40
CA LYS A 1149 23.43 -4.08 -10.25
C LYS A 1149 24.02 -5.19 -9.38
N LYS A 1150 23.25 -5.82 -8.49
CA LYS A 1150 23.73 -6.87 -7.56
C LYS A 1150 24.06 -8.17 -8.32
N PRO A 1151 25.32 -8.67 -8.32
CA PRO A 1151 25.73 -9.84 -9.12
C PRO A 1151 24.87 -11.08 -8.95
N LEU A 1152 24.40 -11.35 -7.72
CA LEU A 1152 23.57 -12.52 -7.41
C LEU A 1152 22.24 -12.55 -8.19
N THR A 1153 21.66 -11.38 -8.48
CA THR A 1153 20.48 -11.27 -9.36
C THR A 1153 20.84 -11.41 -10.83
N ILE A 1154 21.91 -10.73 -11.27
CA ILE A 1154 22.17 -10.48 -12.69
C ILE A 1154 23.13 -11.45 -13.39
N ASP A 1155 23.91 -12.23 -12.64
CA ASP A 1155 24.92 -13.16 -13.14
C ASP A 1155 24.61 -14.61 -12.68
N PRO A 1156 24.14 -15.49 -13.59
CA PRO A 1156 23.84 -16.89 -13.28
C PRO A 1156 25.10 -17.76 -13.12
N ILE A 1157 26.29 -17.28 -13.49
CA ILE A 1157 27.57 -17.96 -13.21
C ILE A 1157 27.97 -17.68 -11.76
N PHE A 1158 27.97 -16.40 -11.34
CA PHE A 1158 28.23 -16.01 -9.95
C PHE A 1158 27.26 -16.68 -8.98
N ARG A 1159 25.95 -16.65 -9.27
CA ARG A 1159 24.90 -17.28 -8.42
C ARG A 1159 25.16 -18.77 -8.18
N ARG A 1160 25.54 -19.52 -9.23
CA ARG A 1160 25.89 -20.94 -9.13
C ARG A 1160 27.17 -21.17 -8.33
N GLN A 1161 28.24 -20.44 -8.65
CA GLN A 1161 29.52 -20.58 -7.95
C GLN A 1161 29.41 -20.26 -6.46
N LEU A 1162 28.58 -19.30 -6.08
CA LEU A 1162 28.27 -19.02 -4.68
C LEU A 1162 27.48 -20.18 -4.05
N GLY A 1163 26.41 -20.67 -4.69
CA GLY A 1163 25.62 -21.80 -4.20
C GLY A 1163 26.43 -23.10 -4.03
N GLN A 1164 27.31 -23.44 -4.98
CA GLN A 1164 28.22 -24.60 -4.90
C GLN A 1164 29.18 -24.47 -3.70
N ARG A 1165 29.76 -23.28 -3.49
CA ARG A 1165 30.66 -23.02 -2.36
C ARG A 1165 29.94 -23.05 -1.01
N LEU A 1166 28.75 -22.47 -0.91
CA LEU A 1166 27.92 -22.52 0.30
C LEU A 1166 27.51 -23.96 0.63
N GLY A 1167 27.14 -24.76 -0.38
CA GLY A 1167 26.88 -26.19 -0.21
C GLY A 1167 28.11 -26.95 0.30
N ALA A 1168 29.28 -26.72 -0.29
CA ALA A 1168 30.53 -27.36 0.14
C ALA A 1168 30.93 -26.98 1.58
N VAL A 1169 30.79 -25.71 1.97
CA VAL A 1169 31.04 -25.23 3.35
C VAL A 1169 30.02 -25.84 4.32
N GLY A 1170 28.72 -25.78 4.02
CA GLY A 1170 27.66 -26.31 4.88
C GLY A 1170 27.80 -27.81 5.13
N PHE A 1171 28.04 -28.59 4.08
CA PHE A 1171 28.25 -30.05 4.20
C PHE A 1171 29.51 -30.40 4.99
N TYR A 1172 30.58 -29.61 4.85
CA TYR A 1172 31.77 -29.75 5.69
C TYR A 1172 31.47 -29.49 7.17
N LEU A 1173 30.71 -28.44 7.49
CA LEU A 1173 30.32 -28.11 8.87
C LEU A 1173 29.39 -29.18 9.47
N GLU A 1174 28.34 -29.60 8.76
CA GLU A 1174 27.45 -30.70 9.14
C GLU A 1174 28.25 -31.96 9.51
N ARG A 1175 29.21 -32.36 8.68
CA ARG A 1175 30.09 -33.52 8.93
C ARG A 1175 31.11 -33.33 10.06
N LYS A 1176 31.37 -32.10 10.49
CA LYS A 1176 32.33 -31.78 11.58
C LYS A 1176 31.65 -31.60 12.93
N PHE A 1177 30.41 -31.12 12.95
CA PHE A 1177 29.60 -31.04 14.17
C PHE A 1177 28.77 -32.32 14.41
N GLY A 1178 28.51 -33.13 13.39
CA GLY A 1178 27.85 -34.44 13.50
C GLY A 1178 26.32 -34.40 13.47
N SER A 1179 25.73 -33.22 13.28
CA SER A 1179 24.29 -33.00 13.08
C SER A 1179 24.07 -31.86 12.08
N PRO A 1180 22.87 -31.74 11.49
CA PRO A 1180 22.50 -30.54 10.75
C PRO A 1180 22.80 -29.27 11.56
N GLN A 1181 23.40 -28.30 10.89
CA GLN A 1181 23.74 -26.96 11.38
C GLN A 1181 22.88 -25.89 10.70
N ASP A 1182 22.58 -24.87 11.49
CA ASP A 1182 22.18 -23.52 11.10
C ASP A 1182 23.43 -22.63 11.22
N VAL A 1183 23.82 -21.99 10.12
CA VAL A 1183 25.12 -21.33 9.96
C VAL A 1183 24.94 -19.90 9.46
N GLU A 1184 25.41 -18.92 10.23
CA GLU A 1184 25.43 -17.50 9.87
C GLU A 1184 26.79 -17.13 9.26
N GLY A 1185 26.78 -16.40 8.15
CA GLY A 1185 28.01 -15.98 7.49
C GLY A 1185 27.84 -14.80 6.54
N CYS A 1186 28.92 -14.44 5.86
CA CYS A 1186 28.91 -13.37 4.87
C CYS A 1186 30.01 -13.54 3.80
N LEU A 1187 29.90 -12.76 2.74
CA LEU A 1187 30.85 -12.68 1.64
C LEU A 1187 31.54 -11.31 1.67
N VAL A 1188 32.87 -11.31 1.77
CA VAL A 1188 33.71 -10.10 1.67
C VAL A 1188 34.58 -10.25 0.42
N GLY A 1189 34.21 -9.56 -0.66
CA GLY A 1189 34.73 -9.78 -1.99
C GLY A 1189 34.50 -11.22 -2.46
N ASN A 1190 35.58 -12.01 -2.53
CA ASN A 1190 35.52 -13.43 -2.90
C ASN A 1190 35.60 -14.39 -1.70
N LYS A 1191 35.83 -13.89 -0.46
CA LYS A 1191 36.05 -14.73 0.73
C LYS A 1191 34.75 -14.94 1.50
N ILE A 1192 34.43 -16.20 1.79
CA ILE A 1192 33.33 -16.56 2.70
C ILE A 1192 33.87 -16.49 4.14
N PHE A 1193 33.17 -15.78 5.00
CA PHE A 1193 33.37 -15.79 6.44
C PHE A 1193 32.15 -16.46 7.10
N ILE A 1194 32.40 -17.28 8.11
CA ILE A 1194 31.37 -17.82 9.01
C ILE A 1194 31.47 -17.06 10.33
N VAL A 1195 30.37 -16.48 10.78
CA VAL A 1195 30.32 -15.67 12.01
C VAL A 1195 29.72 -16.43 13.19
N GLN A 1196 28.83 -17.40 12.92
CA GLN A 1196 28.23 -18.28 13.93
C GLN A 1196 27.78 -19.61 13.30
N SER A 1197 27.76 -20.69 14.10
CA SER A 1197 27.18 -21.99 13.74
C SER A 1197 26.52 -22.58 14.99
N ARG A 1198 25.33 -23.16 14.84
CA ARG A 1198 24.58 -23.85 15.90
C ARG A 1198 23.85 -25.07 15.33
N PRO A 1199 23.50 -26.08 16.14
CA PRO A 1199 22.66 -27.18 15.67
C PRO A 1199 21.31 -26.67 15.12
N GLN A 1200 20.91 -27.16 13.95
CA GLN A 1200 19.64 -26.79 13.33
C GLN A 1200 18.45 -27.41 14.11
N PRO A 1201 17.37 -26.65 14.39
CA PRO A 1201 16.14 -27.18 14.99
C PRO A 1201 15.44 -28.27 14.14
N GLN A 1202 14.64 -29.11 14.81
CA GLN A 1202 13.85 -30.22 14.25
C GLN A 1202 12.40 -30.27 14.78
#